data_AF-A0A660Q5M4-F1
#
_entry.id   AF-A0A660Q5M4-F1
#
_cell.length_a   1.000
_cell.length_b   1.000
_cell.length_c   1.000
_cell.angle_alpha   90.00
_cell.angle_beta   90.00
_cell.angle_gamma   90.00
#
_symmetry.space_group_name_H-M   'P 1'
#
loop_
_entity.id
_entity.type
_entity.pdbx_description
1 polymer ?
#
loop_
_entity_poly.entity_id
_entity_poly.type
_entity_poly.pdbx_seq_one_letter_code
_entity_poly.pdbx_strand_id
1 'polypeptide(L)'
;MDSGSLTAYWKCTQLIGEDMSISQSIEGLASGLDTTSIIETIMSYERYPVTLLEKDVEYKTQQVAAYQAVLAKFIALQSQVNLMKRESSFNVADISVSDDTVLSATSNGTVASGNYSVSVLSLAQNHQIASRGVDDSTTGIFGTGTIQISVGQAGMTTINIDSDNNSLVSIKNAINDANAGVTASIINDGTSSNAYRLLITADDSGAANVINIDVELTGGETLDFENSSFDNPEMLQKSSATTTAVSLGSTASYSGNENKIYTFTVAGTSTQTVGSDIITLNWTDGTNSGSILVTQADAEVELTGTGADGLKLSFSSGELTGGDRFQVSSFTPLLQSASDARLAVGGSGSGSGSPIIVNSDTNTFDEVIPGLSLDIKKVTEPGETVTISTEIDTNAIKTMVTDLISKYNDVIEFIDDQFTYDSDTRESGVLFAEYSLQVMQTTVRSSATQVIRELDGGVNSLSSIGIRTGSDGKLSLVNSAKLIDAIKNDYDNFVNLFVDSASSSSQYIEFVSATEESVPGDDYSVIITAAASKGYYQGGVITDPALSPITLDSTNNVIKLKMDGLISDDLVLGKGTYSSGDALAREIQTKIDNDDRLKDRGVNVEWVSLPDSGYLKITSGTYGSSSQVRIDTSAANNAYQVLGLTNGVVHAGTDVEGTINGESATGKGQFLTGDEDNETTEGIKLKITLTQNQLLAGSFEGSISVAHGLGSKLDNSLENITKSIDGSIARRTSALNKQIESINDQISQYEERLEIRREDLYDQFLQMETLLSEYQSTGSYLETQLESLNKNWGQILNKD
;
A
#
# COMPACT_ATOMS: atom_id res chain seq x y z
N MET A 1 28.37 1.14 1.68
CA MET A 1 29.82 1.15 1.96
C MET A 1 30.28 2.59 1.99
N ASP A 2 31.08 2.90 3.00
CA ASP A 2 31.42 4.22 3.51
C ASP A 2 31.90 5.21 2.43
N SER A 3 31.31 6.41 2.41
CA SER A 3 31.74 7.57 1.61
C SER A 3 33.05 8.20 2.12
N GLY A 4 33.84 7.45 2.89
CA GLY A 4 35.01 7.92 3.63
C GLY A 4 36.34 7.81 2.88
N SER A 5 36.43 7.13 1.72
CA SER A 5 37.73 6.92 1.05
C SER A 5 38.13 8.01 0.05
N LEU A 6 37.21 8.87 -0.39
CA LEU A 6 37.49 9.95 -1.36
C LEU A 6 38.03 11.24 -0.71
N THR A 7 38.02 11.35 0.61
CA THR A 7 38.48 12.57 1.33
C THR A 7 39.93 12.51 1.82
N ALA A 8 40.62 11.37 1.68
CA ALA A 8 42.02 11.25 2.05
C ALA A 8 42.99 11.94 1.06
N TYR A 9 42.58 12.11 -0.20
CA TYR A 9 43.40 12.71 -1.26
C TYR A 9 43.66 14.22 -1.10
N TRP A 10 42.89 14.91 -0.26
CA TRP A 10 43.05 16.35 -0.02
C TRP A 10 43.80 16.70 1.29
N LYS A 11 44.11 15.72 2.14
CA LYS A 11 44.78 15.98 3.43
C LYS A 11 46.30 15.87 3.39
N CYS A 12 46.89 15.07 2.49
CA CYS A 12 48.35 15.05 2.34
C CYS A 12 48.90 16.35 1.74
N THR A 13 48.11 17.10 0.98
CA THR A 13 48.54 18.41 0.45
C THR A 13 48.39 19.53 1.47
N GLN A 14 47.55 19.38 2.51
CA GLN A 14 47.33 20.41 3.54
C GLN A 14 48.23 20.30 4.76
N LEU A 15 48.83 19.13 5.04
CA LEU A 15 49.75 18.96 6.19
C LEU A 15 51.20 19.36 5.90
N ILE A 16 51.53 19.70 4.65
CA ILE A 16 52.84 20.21 4.23
C ILE A 16 52.85 21.77 4.31
N GLY A 17 51.70 22.40 4.58
CA GLY A 17 51.52 23.84 4.47
C GLY A 17 51.74 24.69 5.73
N GLU A 18 51.94 24.10 6.93
CA GLU A 18 51.93 24.87 8.19
C GLU A 18 53.21 24.83 9.04
N ASP A 19 54.27 24.13 8.62
CA ASP A 19 55.58 24.18 9.34
C ASP A 19 56.78 24.53 8.45
N MET A 20 56.55 25.14 7.29
CA MET A 20 57.60 25.83 6.52
C MET A 20 57.87 27.22 7.12
N SER A 21 58.53 27.26 8.27
CA SER A 21 59.19 28.48 8.72
C SER A 21 60.64 28.50 8.24
N ILE A 22 60.94 29.52 7.44
CA ILE A 22 62.25 29.96 6.94
C ILE A 22 62.77 29.22 5.69
N SER A 23 62.30 29.64 4.50
CA SER A 23 63.10 29.50 3.28
C SER A 23 64.24 30.53 3.34
N GLN A 24 65.45 30.07 3.66
CA GLN A 24 66.64 30.84 3.34
C GLN A 24 66.95 30.53 1.88
N SER A 25 66.58 31.44 0.97
CA SER A 25 67.13 31.40 -0.38
C SER A 25 68.64 31.53 -0.28
N ILE A 26 69.36 30.46 -0.62
CA ILE A 26 70.79 30.52 -0.89
C ILE A 26 70.92 31.15 -2.28
N GLU A 27 70.67 32.45 -2.39
CA GLU A 27 71.07 33.18 -3.59
C GLU A 27 72.59 33.06 -3.67
N GLY A 28 73.11 32.55 -4.79
CA GLY A 28 74.52 32.32 -5.05
C GLY A 28 75.33 33.62 -5.08
N LEU A 29 75.43 34.28 -3.91
CA LEU A 29 76.04 35.58 -3.70
C LEU A 29 77.56 35.52 -3.93
N ALA A 30 78.18 34.35 -3.75
CA ALA A 30 79.61 34.13 -4.05
C ALA A 30 79.81 33.50 -5.44
N SER A 31 79.06 32.47 -5.83
CA SER A 31 79.31 31.76 -7.10
C SER A 31 78.64 32.35 -8.35
N GLY A 32 77.52 33.08 -8.18
CA GLY A 32 76.64 33.51 -9.28
C GLY A 32 75.76 32.40 -9.88
N LEU A 33 75.72 31.20 -9.27
CA LEU A 33 74.90 30.07 -9.72
C LEU A 33 73.48 30.11 -9.11
N ASP A 34 72.48 29.78 -9.93
CA ASP A 34 71.12 29.52 -9.45
C ASP A 34 71.03 28.10 -8.88
N THR A 35 71.52 27.94 -7.66
CA THR A 35 71.56 26.67 -6.93
C THR A 35 70.17 26.11 -6.68
N THR A 36 69.16 26.96 -6.51
CA THR A 36 67.76 26.53 -6.32
C THR A 36 67.24 25.83 -7.57
N SER A 37 67.41 26.42 -8.75
CA SER A 37 67.02 25.81 -10.03
C SER A 37 67.75 24.49 -10.31
N ILE A 38 69.03 24.39 -9.92
CA ILE A 38 69.82 23.16 -10.06
C ILE A 38 69.28 22.05 -9.15
N ILE A 39 69.02 22.36 -7.87
CA ILE A 39 68.45 21.40 -6.91
C ILE A 39 67.08 20.94 -7.40
N GLU A 40 66.19 21.85 -7.81
CA GLU A 40 64.87 21.51 -8.35
C GLU A 40 64.97 20.60 -9.59
N THR A 41 65.91 20.86 -10.49
CA THR A 41 66.13 20.00 -11.68
C THR A 41 66.57 18.60 -11.27
N ILE A 42 67.51 18.47 -10.33
CA ILE A 42 67.95 17.16 -9.80
C ILE A 42 66.78 16.43 -9.14
N MET A 43 66.05 17.12 -8.27
CA MET A 43 64.88 16.56 -7.60
C MET A 43 63.79 16.10 -8.57
N SER A 44 63.58 16.82 -9.67
CA SER A 44 62.59 16.44 -10.69
C SER A 44 62.92 15.12 -11.38
N TYR A 45 64.20 14.84 -11.63
CA TYR A 45 64.64 13.57 -12.21
C TYR A 45 64.60 12.44 -11.18
N GLU A 46 65.03 12.71 -9.94
CA GLU A 46 64.98 11.74 -8.85
C GLU A 46 63.54 11.36 -8.44
N ARG A 47 62.53 12.24 -8.69
CA ARG A 47 61.10 11.95 -8.50
C ARG A 47 60.49 11.05 -9.60
N TYR A 48 61.20 10.73 -10.67
CA TYR A 48 60.66 9.91 -11.76
C TYR A 48 60.03 8.56 -11.32
N PRO A 49 60.62 7.78 -10.39
CA PRO A 49 59.98 6.56 -9.88
C PRO A 49 58.62 6.81 -9.21
N VAL A 50 58.49 7.91 -8.46
CA VAL A 50 57.21 8.30 -7.84
C VAL A 50 56.16 8.56 -8.91
N THR A 51 56.52 9.29 -9.98
CA THR A 51 55.57 9.56 -11.09
C THR A 51 55.08 8.30 -11.79
N LEU A 52 55.88 7.23 -11.83
CA LEU A 52 55.45 5.94 -12.38
C LEU A 52 54.48 5.23 -11.43
N LEU A 53 54.74 5.28 -10.12
CA LEU A 53 53.84 4.72 -9.11
C LEU A 53 52.51 5.49 -9.06
N GLU A 54 52.53 6.82 -9.15
CA GLU A 54 51.34 7.67 -9.25
C GLU A 54 50.46 7.27 -10.45
N LYS A 55 51.08 7.00 -11.61
CA LYS A 55 50.37 6.49 -12.80
C LYS A 55 49.77 5.09 -12.58
N ASP A 56 50.44 4.21 -11.84
CA ASP A 56 49.90 2.88 -11.53
C ASP A 56 48.70 2.99 -10.57
N VAL A 57 48.77 3.90 -9.58
CA VAL A 57 47.63 4.23 -8.70
C VAL A 57 46.46 4.77 -9.52
N GLU A 58 46.70 5.70 -10.43
CA GLU A 58 45.67 6.24 -11.32
C GLU A 58 45.01 5.13 -12.15
N TYR A 59 45.81 4.28 -12.79
CA TYR A 59 45.32 3.17 -13.60
C TYR A 59 44.48 2.18 -12.78
N LYS A 60 44.96 1.75 -11.61
CA LYS A 60 44.20 0.84 -10.72
C LYS A 60 42.93 1.49 -10.18
N THR A 61 42.93 2.80 -9.93
CA THR A 61 41.74 3.54 -9.51
C THR A 61 40.69 3.55 -10.63
N GLN A 62 41.10 3.74 -11.88
CA GLN A 62 40.22 3.61 -13.04
C GLN A 62 39.67 2.17 -13.19
N GLN A 63 40.49 1.14 -12.94
CA GLN A 63 40.03 -0.25 -12.92
C GLN A 63 38.96 -0.48 -11.84
N VAL A 64 39.15 0.05 -10.63
CA VAL A 64 38.15 -0.03 -9.55
C VAL A 64 36.83 0.61 -9.97
N ALA A 65 36.87 1.81 -10.56
CA ALA A 65 35.69 2.49 -11.06
C ALA A 65 34.99 1.69 -12.17
N ALA A 66 35.75 1.09 -13.09
CA ALA A 66 35.18 0.23 -14.14
C ALA A 66 34.53 -1.03 -13.57
N TYR A 67 35.13 -1.69 -12.57
CA TYR A 67 34.49 -2.82 -11.88
C TYR A 67 33.21 -2.42 -11.16
N GLN A 68 33.14 -1.22 -10.57
CA GLN A 68 31.91 -0.70 -9.97
C GLN A 68 30.82 -0.43 -11.02
N ALA A 69 31.20 0.04 -12.22
CA ALA A 69 30.28 0.18 -13.34
C ALA A 69 29.76 -1.19 -13.82
N VAL A 70 30.62 -2.21 -13.94
CA VAL A 70 30.22 -3.59 -14.24
C VAL A 70 29.25 -4.12 -13.17
N LEU A 71 29.56 -3.90 -11.89
CA LEU A 71 28.71 -4.30 -10.77
C LEU A 71 27.31 -3.68 -10.87
N ALA A 72 27.23 -2.39 -11.20
CA ALA A 72 25.94 -1.72 -11.38
C ALA A 72 25.10 -2.36 -12.49
N LYS A 73 25.73 -2.81 -13.60
CA LYS A 73 25.03 -3.54 -14.67
C LYS A 73 24.51 -4.90 -14.20
N PHE A 74 25.33 -5.66 -13.47
CA PHE A 74 24.89 -6.94 -12.91
C PHE A 74 23.78 -6.79 -11.87
N ILE A 75 23.83 -5.77 -10.99
CA ILE A 75 22.76 -5.49 -10.03
C ILE A 75 21.45 -5.12 -10.74
N ALA A 76 21.52 -4.33 -11.82
CA ALA A 76 20.34 -3.99 -12.61
C ALA A 76 19.69 -5.22 -13.26
N LEU A 77 20.50 -6.15 -13.77
CA LEU A 77 20.02 -7.44 -14.25
C LEU A 77 19.44 -8.28 -13.11
N GLN A 78 20.14 -8.37 -11.98
CA GLN A 78 19.69 -9.11 -10.81
C GLN A 78 18.34 -8.61 -10.27
N SER A 79 18.11 -7.29 -10.28
CA SER A 79 16.82 -6.72 -9.91
C SER A 79 15.68 -7.18 -10.83
N GLN A 80 15.94 -7.24 -12.14
CA GLN A 80 14.94 -7.72 -13.10
C GLN A 80 14.67 -9.23 -12.96
N VAL A 81 15.73 -10.00 -12.70
CA VAL A 81 15.62 -11.44 -12.43
C VAL A 81 14.83 -11.71 -11.15
N ASN A 82 15.10 -10.96 -10.08
CA ASN A 82 14.36 -11.06 -8.81
C ASN A 82 12.88 -10.69 -8.94
N LEU A 83 12.53 -9.77 -9.84
CA LEU A 83 11.14 -9.52 -10.19
C LEU A 83 10.53 -10.77 -10.85
N MET A 84 11.21 -11.34 -11.84
CA MET A 84 10.70 -12.48 -12.62
C MET A 84 10.75 -13.83 -11.91
N LYS A 85 11.51 -13.99 -10.81
CA LYS A 85 11.49 -15.24 -10.02
C LYS A 85 10.24 -15.39 -9.15
N ARG A 86 9.38 -14.38 -9.11
CA ARG A 86 8.14 -14.37 -8.33
C ARG A 86 6.93 -14.61 -9.23
N GLU A 87 6.14 -15.63 -8.91
CA GLU A 87 4.90 -15.95 -9.63
C GLU A 87 3.94 -14.76 -9.69
N SER A 88 3.79 -14.03 -8.58
CA SER A 88 2.94 -12.83 -8.49
C SER A 88 3.27 -11.74 -9.52
N SER A 89 4.51 -11.69 -10.01
CA SER A 89 4.91 -10.72 -11.04
C SER A 89 4.27 -10.98 -12.39
N PHE A 90 3.80 -12.21 -12.64
CA PHE A 90 3.11 -12.59 -13.87
C PHE A 90 1.59 -12.47 -13.76
N ASN A 91 1.05 -12.25 -12.56
CA ASN A 91 -0.39 -12.06 -12.31
C ASN A 91 -0.87 -10.66 -12.72
N VAL A 92 -0.63 -10.30 -13.98
CA VAL A 92 -1.02 -9.00 -14.55
C VAL A 92 -2.25 -9.20 -15.42
N ALA A 93 -3.34 -8.53 -15.06
CA ALA A 93 -4.61 -8.58 -15.79
C ALA A 93 -4.84 -7.27 -16.53
N ASP A 94 -5.27 -7.38 -17.79
CA ASP A 94 -5.87 -6.28 -18.54
C ASP A 94 -7.37 -6.29 -18.26
N ILE A 95 -7.87 -5.19 -17.70
CA ILE A 95 -9.27 -5.04 -17.31
C ILE A 95 -9.86 -3.89 -18.13
N SER A 96 -10.91 -4.19 -18.88
CA SER A 96 -11.70 -3.19 -19.57
C SER A 96 -13.13 -3.19 -19.05
N VAL A 97 -13.68 -2.00 -18.88
CA VAL A 97 -15.06 -1.78 -18.45
C VAL A 97 -15.78 -1.03 -19.57
N SER A 98 -16.94 -1.52 -19.99
CA SER A 98 -17.66 -0.92 -21.12
C SER A 98 -18.20 0.49 -20.84
N ASP A 99 -18.38 0.85 -19.57
CA ASP A 99 -18.78 2.18 -19.10
C ASP A 99 -18.18 2.48 -17.72
N ASP A 100 -17.07 3.23 -17.69
CA ASP A 100 -16.32 3.59 -16.48
C ASP A 100 -16.96 4.72 -15.65
N THR A 101 -18.00 5.35 -16.21
CA THR A 101 -18.80 6.38 -15.54
C THR A 101 -19.83 5.77 -14.60
N VAL A 102 -20.22 4.50 -14.84
CA VAL A 102 -21.11 3.72 -14.00
C VAL A 102 -20.34 2.99 -12.91
N LEU A 103 -19.26 2.29 -13.27
CA LEU A 103 -18.39 1.59 -12.32
C LEU A 103 -16.96 1.51 -12.86
N SER A 104 -15.97 1.42 -11.96
CA SER A 104 -14.61 1.02 -12.32
C SER A 104 -14.27 -0.33 -11.71
N ALA A 105 -13.36 -1.05 -12.36
CA ALA A 105 -12.84 -2.32 -11.89
C ALA A 105 -11.31 -2.26 -11.82
N THR A 106 -10.76 -2.78 -10.73
CA THR A 106 -9.31 -2.92 -10.53
C THR A 106 -8.98 -4.35 -10.12
N SER A 107 -7.77 -4.81 -10.42
CA SER A 107 -7.30 -6.12 -9.95
C SER A 107 -6.63 -5.98 -8.58
N ASN A 108 -6.95 -6.89 -7.67
CA ASN A 108 -6.22 -7.09 -6.42
C ASN A 108 -5.35 -8.38 -6.43
N GLY A 109 -5.29 -9.11 -7.55
CA GLY A 109 -4.56 -10.36 -7.64
C GLY A 109 -4.69 -11.09 -8.99
N THR A 110 -4.73 -12.42 -8.95
CA THR A 110 -4.93 -13.25 -10.15
C THR A 110 -6.40 -13.17 -10.57
N VAL A 111 -6.63 -12.70 -11.79
CA VAL A 111 -7.98 -12.60 -12.37
C VAL A 111 -8.11 -13.64 -13.47
N ALA A 112 -9.14 -14.47 -13.38
CA ALA A 112 -9.46 -15.43 -14.44
C ALA A 112 -10.00 -14.68 -15.66
N SER A 113 -9.46 -15.00 -16.85
CA SER A 113 -9.92 -14.40 -18.11
C SER A 113 -11.40 -14.68 -18.34
N GLY A 114 -12.17 -13.64 -18.63
CA GLY A 114 -13.62 -13.76 -18.80
C GLY A 114 -14.35 -12.43 -18.96
N ASN A 115 -15.62 -12.51 -19.36
CA ASN A 115 -16.53 -11.38 -19.48
C ASN A 115 -17.64 -11.49 -18.45
N TYR A 116 -17.85 -10.42 -17.68
CA TYR A 116 -18.85 -10.34 -16.63
C TYR A 116 -19.83 -9.22 -16.94
N SER A 117 -21.12 -9.54 -17.03
CA SER A 117 -22.17 -8.53 -17.18
C SER A 117 -22.63 -8.10 -15.79
N VAL A 118 -22.67 -6.80 -15.55
CA VAL A 118 -22.94 -6.20 -14.24
C VAL A 118 -23.95 -5.08 -14.39
N SER A 119 -24.89 -4.96 -13.46
CA SER A 119 -25.80 -3.82 -13.34
C SER A 119 -25.82 -3.27 -11.93
N VAL A 120 -25.75 -1.95 -11.80
CA VAL A 120 -25.76 -1.25 -10.51
C VAL A 120 -27.21 -0.88 -10.21
N LEU A 121 -27.77 -1.44 -9.14
CA LEU A 121 -29.18 -1.28 -8.80
C LEU A 121 -29.42 -0.11 -7.84
N SER A 122 -28.52 0.10 -6.88
CA SER A 122 -28.55 1.22 -5.93
C SER A 122 -27.14 1.52 -5.42
N LEU A 123 -26.93 2.75 -4.95
CA LEU A 123 -25.70 3.16 -4.29
C LEU A 123 -25.85 3.06 -2.76
N ALA A 124 -24.73 2.84 -2.09
CA ALA A 124 -24.66 3.01 -0.65
C ALA A 124 -24.72 4.50 -0.33
N GLN A 125 -25.60 4.86 0.60
CA GLN A 125 -25.80 6.23 1.07
C GLN A 125 -25.73 6.27 2.59
N ASN A 126 -25.12 7.33 3.14
CA ASN A 126 -25.10 7.58 4.57
C ASN A 126 -26.40 8.26 5.03
N HIS A 127 -26.78 8.05 6.29
CA HIS A 127 -27.96 8.70 6.85
C HIS A 127 -27.68 10.18 7.14
N GLN A 128 -28.60 11.07 6.79
CA GLN A 128 -28.48 12.51 7.07
C GLN A 128 -29.78 13.06 7.63
N ILE A 129 -29.67 13.71 8.78
CA ILE A 129 -30.77 14.41 9.45
C ILE A 129 -30.37 15.83 9.80
N ALA A 130 -31.33 16.75 9.82
CA ALA A 130 -31.09 18.13 10.23
C ALA A 130 -32.10 18.59 11.29
N SER A 131 -31.65 19.48 12.16
CA SER A 131 -32.52 20.07 13.17
C SER A 131 -33.47 21.10 12.55
N ARG A 132 -34.54 21.42 13.26
CA ARG A 132 -35.28 22.67 13.02
C ARG A 132 -34.33 23.87 13.15
N GLY A 133 -34.67 24.92 12.42
CA GLY A 133 -33.84 26.11 12.30
C GLY A 133 -33.94 27.05 13.50
N VAL A 134 -32.87 27.82 13.73
CA VAL A 134 -32.78 28.87 14.75
C VAL A 134 -32.18 30.16 14.18
N ASP A 135 -32.50 31.30 14.77
CA ASP A 135 -32.12 32.63 14.25
C ASP A 135 -30.61 32.91 14.32
N ASP A 136 -29.93 32.39 15.34
CA ASP A 136 -28.49 32.61 15.57
C ASP A 136 -27.80 31.30 15.97
N SER A 137 -26.62 31.05 15.40
CA SER A 137 -25.86 29.83 15.67
C SER A 137 -24.91 29.93 16.87
N THR A 138 -24.64 31.13 17.37
CA THR A 138 -23.60 31.39 18.38
C THR A 138 -24.15 31.67 19.77
N THR A 139 -25.41 32.07 19.85
CA THR A 139 -26.09 32.40 21.10
C THR A 139 -26.54 31.13 21.80
N GLY A 140 -26.24 31.02 23.10
CA GLY A 140 -26.67 29.93 23.96
C GLY A 140 -28.17 29.98 24.25
N ILE A 141 -29.00 29.40 23.38
CA ILE A 141 -30.47 29.43 23.48
C ILE A 141 -31.08 28.09 23.89
N PHE A 142 -30.34 26.99 23.72
CA PHE A 142 -30.86 25.65 24.01
C PHE A 142 -30.87 25.37 25.52
N GLY A 143 -31.76 24.48 25.93
CA GLY A 143 -31.78 23.99 27.31
C GLY A 143 -30.52 23.21 27.70
N THR A 144 -30.39 22.91 28.99
CA THR A 144 -29.32 22.06 29.54
C THR A 144 -29.84 20.65 29.79
N GLY A 145 -28.99 19.63 29.67
CA GLY A 145 -29.35 18.22 29.79
C GLY A 145 -28.43 17.33 28.98
N THR A 146 -29.00 16.34 28.29
CA THR A 146 -28.23 15.37 27.51
C THR A 146 -28.75 15.22 26.09
N ILE A 147 -27.82 15.08 25.15
CA ILE A 147 -28.08 14.60 23.79
C ILE A 147 -27.45 13.22 23.70
N GLN A 148 -28.21 12.23 23.27
CA GLN A 148 -27.72 10.86 23.09
C GLN A 148 -27.77 10.50 21.61
N ILE A 149 -26.66 9.96 21.07
CA ILE A 149 -26.54 9.62 19.65
C ILE A 149 -26.00 8.20 19.50
N SER A 150 -26.56 7.43 18.58
CA SER A 150 -25.94 6.22 18.05
C SER A 150 -26.12 6.13 16.54
N VAL A 151 -25.30 5.27 15.92
CA VAL A 151 -25.46 4.84 14.54
C VAL A 151 -25.76 3.33 14.55
N GLY A 152 -26.84 2.93 13.89
CA GLY A 152 -27.29 1.55 13.84
C GLY A 152 -27.70 0.99 15.20
N GLN A 153 -27.22 -0.21 15.52
CA GLN A 153 -27.52 -0.91 16.78
C GLN A 153 -26.46 -0.68 17.87
N ALA A 154 -25.54 0.28 17.66
CA ALA A 154 -24.52 0.62 18.65
C ALA A 154 -25.16 1.22 19.93
N GLY A 155 -24.43 1.11 21.04
CA GLY A 155 -24.82 1.77 22.29
C GLY A 155 -24.87 3.29 22.13
N MET A 156 -25.84 3.94 22.78
CA MET A 156 -25.99 5.40 22.76
C MET A 156 -24.79 6.09 23.43
N THR A 157 -24.20 7.06 22.74
CA THR A 157 -23.18 7.96 23.28
C THR A 157 -23.84 9.19 23.86
N THR A 158 -23.60 9.46 25.15
CA THR A 158 -24.18 10.61 25.86
C THR A 158 -23.27 11.84 25.75
N ILE A 159 -23.85 12.96 25.35
CA ILE A 159 -23.22 14.28 25.25
C ILE A 159 -23.93 15.22 26.22
N ASN A 160 -23.17 15.82 27.13
CA ASN A 160 -23.72 16.71 28.16
C ASN A 160 -23.76 18.16 27.66
N ILE A 161 -24.93 18.80 27.78
CA ILE A 161 -25.15 20.20 27.43
C ILE A 161 -25.44 21.00 28.70
N ASP A 162 -24.64 22.04 28.94
CA ASP A 162 -24.76 22.98 30.05
C ASP A 162 -24.77 24.44 29.55
N SER A 163 -24.74 25.41 30.46
CA SER A 163 -24.78 26.83 30.12
C SER A 163 -23.58 27.34 29.34
N ASP A 164 -22.46 26.60 29.34
CA ASP A 164 -21.22 27.00 28.68
C ASP A 164 -21.16 26.47 27.23
N ASN A 165 -21.98 25.48 26.88
CA ASN A 165 -21.97 24.83 25.58
C ASN A 165 -23.37 24.64 24.91
N ASN A 166 -24.38 25.44 25.29
CA ASN A 166 -25.75 25.38 24.76
C ASN A 166 -26.05 26.27 23.53
N SER A 167 -25.04 26.64 22.73
CA SER A 167 -25.23 27.25 21.40
C SER A 167 -25.15 26.20 20.29
N LEU A 168 -25.66 26.49 19.08
CA LEU A 168 -25.58 25.55 17.95
C LEU A 168 -24.12 25.21 17.59
N VAL A 169 -23.23 26.21 17.61
CA VAL A 169 -21.79 26.03 17.35
C VAL A 169 -21.14 25.12 18.39
N SER A 170 -21.44 25.33 19.68
CA SER A 170 -20.85 24.52 20.75
C SER A 170 -21.43 23.11 20.81
N ILE A 171 -22.73 22.92 20.51
CA ILE A 171 -23.35 21.59 20.38
C ILE A 171 -22.73 20.82 19.20
N LYS A 172 -22.57 21.46 18.04
CA LYS A 172 -21.89 20.87 16.88
C LYS A 172 -20.47 20.40 17.25
N ASN A 173 -19.70 21.24 17.95
CA ASN A 173 -18.36 20.85 18.40
C ASN A 173 -18.43 19.67 19.39
N ALA A 174 -19.35 19.71 20.36
CA ALA A 174 -19.51 18.65 21.35
C ALA A 174 -19.88 17.29 20.72
N ILE A 175 -20.71 17.28 19.67
CA ILE A 175 -21.03 16.06 18.90
C ILE A 175 -19.79 15.53 18.18
N ASN A 176 -19.06 16.40 17.47
CA ASN A 176 -17.85 16.01 16.75
C ASN A 176 -16.74 15.51 17.69
N ASP A 177 -16.61 16.12 18.87
CA ASP A 177 -15.63 15.73 19.88
C ASP A 177 -16.00 14.40 20.56
N ALA A 178 -17.28 14.02 20.57
CA ALA A 178 -17.75 12.76 21.15
C ALA A 178 -17.43 11.53 20.28
N ASN A 179 -17.10 11.73 18.99
CA ASN A 179 -16.74 10.68 18.05
C ASN A 179 -17.77 9.52 18.00
N ALA A 180 -19.05 9.86 17.93
CA ALA A 180 -20.18 8.92 17.99
C ALA A 180 -20.52 8.23 16.64
N GLY A 181 -19.59 8.23 15.66
CA GLY A 181 -19.81 7.74 14.30
C GLY A 181 -20.64 8.69 13.41
N VAL A 182 -20.70 9.97 13.80
CA VAL A 182 -21.39 11.01 13.05
C VAL A 182 -20.53 12.27 12.96
N THR A 183 -20.75 13.02 11.88
CA THR A 183 -20.21 14.36 11.68
C THR A 183 -21.34 15.39 11.74
N ALA A 184 -21.21 16.37 12.62
CA ALA A 184 -22.11 17.50 12.77
C ALA A 184 -21.57 18.76 12.06
N SER A 185 -22.45 19.46 11.35
CA SER A 185 -22.17 20.73 10.68
C SER A 185 -23.35 21.69 10.78
N ILE A 186 -23.12 22.98 10.56
CA ILE A 186 -24.18 24.00 10.57
C ILE A 186 -24.45 24.45 9.15
N ILE A 187 -25.71 24.36 8.73
CA ILE A 187 -26.20 24.90 7.47
C ILE A 187 -26.89 26.23 7.74
N ASN A 188 -26.58 27.25 6.94
CA ASN A 188 -27.42 28.43 6.81
C ASN A 188 -28.27 28.27 5.54
N ASP A 189 -29.58 28.11 5.70
CA ASP A 189 -30.51 27.88 4.58
C ASP A 189 -30.93 29.18 3.84
N GLY A 190 -30.49 30.34 4.33
CA GLY A 190 -30.72 31.65 3.71
C GLY A 190 -32.10 32.25 3.99
N THR A 191 -32.92 31.63 4.85
CA THR A 191 -34.19 32.20 5.28
C THR A 191 -34.00 33.40 6.22
N SER A 192 -34.96 34.32 6.28
CA SER A 192 -34.86 35.53 7.13
C SER A 192 -35.15 35.30 8.62
N SER A 193 -35.68 34.14 8.98
CA SER A 193 -35.90 33.69 10.36
C SER A 193 -35.60 32.20 10.43
N ASN A 194 -34.97 31.75 11.51
CA ASN A 194 -34.59 30.35 11.72
C ASN A 194 -33.58 29.82 10.68
N ALA A 195 -32.66 30.66 10.24
CA ALA A 195 -31.75 30.36 9.13
C ALA A 195 -30.74 29.24 9.40
N TYR A 196 -30.37 29.01 10.66
CA TYR A 196 -29.30 28.08 11.03
C TYR A 196 -29.83 26.74 11.51
N ARG A 197 -29.38 25.64 10.89
CA ARG A 197 -29.75 24.27 11.22
C ARG A 197 -28.51 23.43 11.53
N LEU A 198 -28.62 22.49 12.46
CA LEU A 198 -27.58 21.51 12.73
C LEU A 198 -27.83 20.29 11.84
N LEU A 199 -26.95 20.04 10.87
CA LEU A 199 -26.89 18.81 10.07
C LEU A 199 -26.05 17.78 10.82
N ILE A 200 -26.57 16.57 10.93
CA ILE A 200 -25.84 15.39 11.41
C ILE A 200 -25.82 14.36 10.29
N THR A 201 -24.62 13.91 9.93
CA THR A 201 -24.36 12.95 8.87
C THR A 201 -23.66 11.73 9.48
N ALA A 202 -24.15 10.53 9.19
CA ALA A 202 -23.43 9.31 9.55
C ALA A 202 -22.11 9.26 8.77
N ASP A 203 -21.02 8.89 9.45
CA ASP A 203 -19.70 8.86 8.82
C ASP A 203 -19.64 7.78 7.74
N ASP A 204 -20.29 6.64 7.98
CA ASP A 204 -20.35 5.51 7.07
C ASP A 204 -21.69 5.42 6.31
N SER A 205 -21.63 4.92 5.08
CA SER A 205 -22.82 4.58 4.28
C SER A 205 -23.41 3.23 4.65
N GLY A 206 -24.60 2.91 4.16
CA GLY A 206 -25.22 1.59 4.35
C GLY A 206 -26.52 1.65 5.15
N ALA A 207 -27.43 0.73 4.87
CA ALA A 207 -28.77 0.67 5.45
C ALA A 207 -28.75 0.42 6.97
N ALA A 208 -27.68 -0.18 7.50
CA ALA A 208 -27.51 -0.38 8.93
C ALA A 208 -27.10 0.91 9.67
N ASN A 209 -26.52 1.90 8.98
CA ASN A 209 -25.92 3.09 9.56
C ASN A 209 -26.92 4.23 9.74
N VAL A 210 -28.06 3.90 10.36
CA VAL A 210 -29.12 4.86 10.70
C VAL A 210 -28.76 5.59 11.99
N ILE A 211 -28.70 6.92 11.92
CA ILE A 211 -28.59 7.79 13.10
C ILE A 211 -29.84 7.66 13.97
N ASN A 212 -29.67 7.32 15.23
CA ASN A 212 -30.66 7.47 16.28
C ASN A 212 -30.21 8.62 17.19
N ILE A 213 -31.08 9.58 17.43
CA ILE A 213 -30.80 10.72 18.30
C ILE A 213 -31.95 10.89 19.29
N ASP A 214 -31.60 11.14 20.54
CA ASP A 214 -32.54 11.44 21.62
C ASP A 214 -32.07 12.72 22.33
N VAL A 215 -32.96 13.70 22.45
CA VAL A 215 -32.64 15.04 22.94
C VAL A 215 -33.46 15.32 24.21
N GLU A 216 -32.79 15.27 25.35
CA GLU A 216 -33.37 15.51 26.67
C GLU A 216 -32.82 16.82 27.26
N LEU A 217 -33.24 17.96 26.71
CA LEU A 217 -32.86 19.30 27.17
C LEU A 217 -33.99 20.00 27.93
N THR A 218 -33.64 20.76 28.97
CA THR A 218 -34.62 21.49 29.80
C THR A 218 -34.18 22.93 30.07
N GLY A 219 -35.14 23.84 30.26
CA GLY A 219 -34.86 25.23 30.66
C GLY A 219 -34.44 26.19 29.53
N GLY A 220 -34.62 25.82 28.26
CA GLY A 220 -34.37 26.64 27.08
C GLY A 220 -35.11 26.11 25.85
N GLU A 221 -34.72 26.56 24.65
CA GLU A 221 -35.27 26.04 23.39
C GLU A 221 -34.91 24.55 23.21
N THR A 222 -35.74 23.82 22.46
CA THR A 222 -35.51 22.40 22.15
C THR A 222 -34.79 22.26 20.81
N LEU A 223 -33.77 21.41 20.76
CA LEU A 223 -33.10 21.03 19.51
C LEU A 223 -33.87 19.85 18.88
N ASP A 224 -34.69 20.14 17.88
CA ASP A 224 -35.69 19.19 17.36
C ASP A 224 -35.24 18.55 16.04
N PHE A 225 -35.15 17.22 16.03
CA PHE A 225 -34.83 16.36 14.87
C PHE A 225 -36.00 15.44 14.49
N GLU A 226 -37.16 15.57 15.12
CA GLU A 226 -38.28 14.63 14.95
C GLU A 226 -39.44 15.26 14.17
N ASN A 227 -39.73 16.54 14.42
CA ASN A 227 -40.95 17.15 13.92
C ASN A 227 -40.73 17.94 12.63
N SER A 228 -41.53 17.62 11.63
CA SER A 228 -41.72 18.42 10.44
C SER A 228 -42.47 19.73 10.76
N SER A 229 -42.11 20.84 10.12
CA SER A 229 -42.73 22.15 10.38
C SER A 229 -42.81 23.05 9.16
N PHE A 230 -43.66 24.06 9.23
CA PHE A 230 -43.59 25.23 8.34
C PHE A 230 -42.82 26.36 9.01
N ASP A 231 -42.04 27.09 8.23
CA ASP A 231 -41.45 28.36 8.64
C ASP A 231 -42.47 29.50 8.46
N ASN A 232 -42.26 30.61 9.16
CA ASN A 232 -43.18 31.74 9.08
C ASN A 232 -43.15 32.37 7.67
N PRO A 233 -44.29 32.88 7.14
CA PRO A 233 -44.32 33.48 5.83
C PRO A 233 -43.32 34.64 5.68
N GLU A 234 -42.54 34.60 4.60
CA GLU A 234 -41.54 35.59 4.26
C GLU A 234 -42.01 36.41 3.05
N MET A 235 -42.08 37.73 3.21
CA MET A 235 -42.43 38.64 2.12
C MET A 235 -41.26 38.78 1.14
N LEU A 236 -41.44 38.32 -0.10
CA LEU A 236 -40.45 38.42 -1.17
C LEU A 236 -40.55 39.73 -1.95
N GLN A 237 -41.78 40.18 -2.19
CA GLN A 237 -42.05 41.40 -2.93
C GLN A 237 -43.24 42.11 -2.30
N LYS A 238 -43.03 43.37 -1.92
CA LYS A 238 -44.01 44.20 -1.24
C LYS A 238 -44.12 45.55 -1.94
N SER A 239 -45.34 45.91 -2.37
CA SER A 239 -45.67 47.28 -2.72
C SER A 239 -45.66 48.19 -1.48
N SER A 240 -45.23 49.45 -1.62
CA SER A 240 -45.03 50.38 -0.48
C SER A 240 -46.28 50.69 0.36
N ALA A 241 -47.48 50.28 -0.08
CA ALA A 241 -48.76 50.52 0.61
C ALA A 241 -49.27 49.32 1.45
N THR A 242 -48.65 48.14 1.34
CA THR A 242 -49.19 46.91 1.96
C THR A 242 -49.05 46.92 3.50
N THR A 243 -50.19 46.88 4.20
CA THR A 243 -50.28 46.90 5.69
C THR A 243 -50.65 45.56 6.30
N THR A 244 -50.99 44.57 5.48
CA THR A 244 -51.37 43.22 5.92
C THR A 244 -50.16 42.42 6.40
N ALA A 245 -50.27 41.78 7.57
CA ALA A 245 -49.35 40.75 8.02
C ALA A 245 -49.88 39.36 7.62
N VAL A 246 -48.98 38.50 7.15
CA VAL A 246 -49.28 37.09 6.83
C VAL A 246 -48.59 36.22 7.88
N SER A 247 -49.33 35.26 8.42
CA SER A 247 -48.84 34.34 9.45
C SER A 247 -49.33 32.92 9.19
N LEU A 248 -48.70 31.93 9.81
CA LEU A 248 -49.21 30.56 9.82
C LEU A 248 -50.51 30.49 10.64
N GLY A 249 -51.44 29.63 10.21
CA GLY A 249 -52.59 29.26 11.02
C GLY A 249 -52.16 28.56 12.30
N SER A 250 -52.92 28.76 13.38
CA SER A 250 -52.75 28.09 14.67
C SER A 250 -52.82 26.57 14.60
N THR A 251 -53.46 26.02 13.55
CA THR A 251 -53.54 24.57 13.29
C THR A 251 -52.71 24.11 12.10
N ALA A 252 -51.80 24.94 11.58
CA ALA A 252 -50.92 24.57 10.48
C ALA A 252 -49.92 23.51 10.96
N SER A 253 -49.91 22.36 10.30
CA SER A 253 -48.97 21.25 10.56
C SER A 253 -48.50 20.68 9.24
N TYR A 254 -47.19 20.56 9.05
CA TYR A 254 -46.68 20.02 7.80
C TYR A 254 -46.86 18.50 7.77
N SER A 255 -47.65 17.99 6.82
CA SER A 255 -47.92 16.56 6.67
C SER A 255 -47.15 15.92 5.51
N GLY A 256 -46.30 16.69 4.82
CA GLY A 256 -45.47 16.18 3.74
C GLY A 256 -44.16 15.57 4.24
N ASN A 257 -43.42 14.99 3.31
CA ASN A 257 -42.20 14.22 3.55
C ASN A 257 -40.98 14.78 2.80
N GLU A 258 -41.10 15.98 2.23
CA GLU A 258 -40.03 16.65 1.48
C GLU A 258 -39.94 18.12 1.89
N ASN A 259 -38.76 18.74 1.75
CA ASN A 259 -38.65 20.18 1.96
C ASN A 259 -39.19 20.93 0.73
N LYS A 260 -40.23 21.74 0.90
CA LYS A 260 -40.89 22.51 -0.18
C LYS A 260 -40.92 24.01 0.12
N ILE A 261 -40.91 24.82 -0.94
CA ILE A 261 -41.09 26.28 -0.86
C ILE A 261 -42.40 26.65 -1.57
N TYR A 262 -43.40 27.05 -0.81
CA TYR A 262 -44.68 27.54 -1.32
C TYR A 262 -44.57 29.01 -1.63
N THR A 263 -44.65 29.38 -2.90
CA THR A 263 -44.65 30.78 -3.31
C THR A 263 -46.06 31.25 -3.64
N PHE A 264 -46.52 32.30 -2.98
CA PHE A 264 -47.82 32.92 -3.16
C PHE A 264 -47.69 34.26 -3.90
N THR A 265 -48.64 34.55 -4.78
CA THR A 265 -48.73 35.81 -5.54
C THR A 265 -50.16 36.32 -5.51
N VAL A 266 -50.33 37.57 -5.09
CA VAL A 266 -51.63 38.25 -5.13
C VAL A 266 -52.04 38.47 -6.58
N ALA A 267 -53.20 37.94 -6.98
CA ALA A 267 -53.71 38.11 -8.34
C ALA A 267 -54.29 39.51 -8.58
N GLY A 268 -54.27 39.96 -9.84
CA GLY A 268 -54.75 41.28 -10.26
C GLY A 268 -53.66 42.35 -10.30
N THR A 269 -54.06 43.62 -10.47
CA THR A 269 -53.14 44.76 -10.61
C THR A 269 -53.44 45.93 -9.65
N SER A 270 -54.53 45.86 -8.89
CA SER A 270 -54.95 46.90 -7.95
C SER A 270 -54.72 46.50 -6.49
N THR A 271 -54.73 47.49 -5.61
CA THR A 271 -54.79 47.30 -4.15
C THR A 271 -56.17 46.80 -3.74
N GLN A 272 -56.21 45.81 -2.86
CA GLN A 272 -57.41 45.14 -2.35
C GLN A 272 -57.32 45.05 -0.81
N THR A 273 -58.45 45.16 -0.12
CA THR A 273 -58.51 45.19 1.35
C THR A 273 -58.99 43.85 1.91
N VAL A 274 -58.18 43.25 2.79
CA VAL A 274 -58.49 42.00 3.48
C VAL A 274 -59.69 42.21 4.40
N GLY A 275 -60.76 41.42 4.20
CA GLY A 275 -61.98 41.47 5.00
C GLY A 275 -63.15 42.25 4.38
N SER A 276 -62.90 43.04 3.32
CA SER A 276 -63.97 43.64 2.51
C SER A 276 -63.97 43.18 1.05
N ASP A 277 -62.79 42.88 0.50
CA ASP A 277 -62.63 42.35 -0.85
C ASP A 277 -62.38 40.82 -0.84
N ILE A 278 -62.68 40.16 -1.96
CA ILE A 278 -62.32 38.75 -2.19
C ILE A 278 -60.97 38.74 -2.91
N ILE A 279 -59.90 38.41 -2.18
CA ILE A 279 -58.55 38.41 -2.71
C ILE A 279 -58.19 37.01 -3.18
N THR A 280 -57.77 36.87 -4.43
CA THR A 280 -57.26 35.59 -4.96
C THR A 280 -55.74 35.55 -4.84
N LEU A 281 -55.22 34.53 -4.16
CA LEU A 281 -53.80 34.23 -4.11
C LEU A 281 -53.50 33.01 -4.97
N ASN A 282 -52.64 33.17 -5.97
CA ASN A 282 -52.10 32.05 -6.73
C ASN A 282 -50.88 31.51 -6.00
N TRP A 283 -50.75 30.18 -5.90
CA TRP A 283 -49.63 29.54 -5.23
C TRP A 283 -48.98 28.47 -6.11
N THR A 284 -47.70 28.20 -5.88
CA THR A 284 -46.96 27.08 -6.47
C THR A 284 -45.85 26.60 -5.53
N ASP A 285 -45.59 25.29 -5.50
CA ASP A 285 -44.43 24.70 -4.82
C ASP A 285 -43.28 24.34 -5.80
N GLY A 286 -43.41 24.79 -7.06
CA GLY A 286 -42.52 24.45 -8.18
C GLY A 286 -43.01 23.28 -9.03
N THR A 287 -43.80 22.36 -8.47
CA THR A 287 -44.36 21.19 -9.17
C THR A 287 -45.88 21.28 -9.30
N ASN A 288 -46.53 21.60 -8.21
CA ASN A 288 -47.96 21.83 -8.06
C ASN A 288 -48.25 23.34 -8.08
N SER A 289 -49.48 23.69 -8.43
CA SER A 289 -49.97 25.07 -8.35
C SER A 289 -51.48 25.11 -8.14
N GLY A 290 -51.97 26.21 -7.60
CA GLY A 290 -53.39 26.42 -7.38
C GLY A 290 -53.71 27.85 -6.98
N SER A 291 -54.94 28.08 -6.54
CA SER A 291 -55.39 29.36 -6.03
C SER A 291 -56.22 29.20 -4.76
N ILE A 292 -56.07 30.12 -3.82
CA ILE A 292 -56.90 30.23 -2.62
C ILE A 292 -57.59 31.60 -2.57
N LEU A 293 -58.72 31.66 -1.89
CA LEU A 293 -59.50 32.90 -1.70
C LEU A 293 -59.37 33.37 -0.25
N VAL A 294 -58.95 34.62 -0.06
CA VAL A 294 -58.93 35.30 1.23
C VAL A 294 -60.12 36.25 1.27
N THR A 295 -61.08 36.01 2.17
CA THR A 295 -62.35 36.75 2.22
C THR A 295 -62.60 37.45 3.56
N GLN A 296 -61.88 37.05 4.61
CA GLN A 296 -62.01 37.58 5.97
C GLN A 296 -60.63 37.83 6.55
N ALA A 297 -60.49 38.90 7.34
CA ALA A 297 -59.32 39.12 8.16
C ALA A 297 -59.32 38.18 9.38
N ASP A 298 -58.13 37.81 9.84
CA ASP A 298 -57.87 37.00 11.03
C ASP A 298 -58.54 35.60 11.01
N ALA A 299 -58.87 35.11 9.81
CA ALA A 299 -59.41 33.77 9.59
C ALA A 299 -58.36 32.88 8.90
N GLU A 300 -58.30 31.60 9.31
CA GLU A 300 -57.42 30.63 8.66
C GLU A 300 -57.94 30.26 7.27
N VAL A 301 -57.06 30.36 6.28
CA VAL A 301 -57.27 29.94 4.90
C VAL A 301 -56.42 28.70 4.68
N GLU A 302 -57.09 27.57 4.49
CA GLU A 302 -56.45 26.28 4.22
C GLU A 302 -56.16 26.14 2.73
N LEU A 303 -54.93 25.73 2.41
CA LEU A 303 -54.63 25.25 1.06
C LEU A 303 -55.29 23.90 0.87
N THR A 304 -55.93 23.72 -0.28
CA THR A 304 -56.59 22.45 -0.64
C THR A 304 -56.08 21.98 -2.00
N GLY A 305 -56.06 20.66 -2.20
CA GLY A 305 -55.54 20.03 -3.42
C GLY A 305 -54.19 19.35 -3.23
N THR A 306 -53.66 18.76 -4.30
CA THR A 306 -52.38 18.05 -4.31
C THR A 306 -51.23 19.01 -3.96
N GLY A 307 -50.40 18.62 -2.99
CA GLY A 307 -49.27 19.43 -2.52
C GLY A 307 -49.62 20.43 -1.42
N ALA A 308 -50.88 20.53 -1.00
CA ALA A 308 -51.27 21.45 0.08
C ALA A 308 -50.65 21.11 1.45
N ASP A 309 -50.37 19.83 1.69
CA ASP A 309 -49.60 19.28 2.82
C ASP A 309 -49.89 19.88 4.21
N GLY A 310 -51.16 20.24 4.45
CA GLY A 310 -51.63 20.80 5.72
C GLY A 310 -51.34 22.28 5.95
N LEU A 311 -50.90 23.03 4.92
CA LEU A 311 -50.61 24.46 5.03
C LEU A 311 -51.88 25.28 5.25
N LYS A 312 -51.88 26.08 6.32
CA LYS A 312 -52.93 27.05 6.63
C LYS A 312 -52.30 28.41 6.93
N LEU A 313 -52.93 29.47 6.43
CA LEU A 313 -52.45 30.85 6.55
C LEU A 313 -53.49 31.75 7.20
N SER A 314 -53.06 32.74 7.98
CA SER A 314 -53.92 33.80 8.50
C SER A 314 -53.41 35.17 8.06
N PHE A 315 -54.34 36.07 7.72
CA PHE A 315 -54.05 37.40 7.19
C PHE A 315 -54.69 38.45 8.09
N SER A 316 -53.90 39.39 8.60
CA SER A 316 -54.45 40.49 9.40
C SER A 316 -55.31 41.41 8.53
N SER A 317 -56.14 42.26 9.16
CA SER A 317 -56.77 43.36 8.43
C SER A 317 -55.71 44.27 7.79
N GLY A 318 -55.94 44.72 6.55
CA GLY A 318 -54.99 45.58 5.84
C GLY A 318 -55.21 45.53 4.32
N GLU A 319 -54.27 46.12 3.58
CA GLU A 319 -54.26 46.11 2.12
C GLU A 319 -53.20 45.14 1.57
N LEU A 320 -53.51 44.48 0.45
CA LEU A 320 -52.59 43.70 -0.39
C LEU A 320 -52.69 44.21 -1.84
N THR A 321 -51.57 44.33 -2.54
CA THR A 321 -51.56 44.82 -3.93
C THR A 321 -51.31 43.67 -4.91
N GLY A 322 -52.02 43.69 -6.05
CA GLY A 322 -51.77 42.76 -7.14
C GLY A 322 -50.28 42.71 -7.54
N GLY A 323 -49.69 41.53 -7.52
CA GLY A 323 -48.26 41.31 -7.72
C GLY A 323 -47.41 41.22 -6.45
N ASP A 324 -47.95 41.48 -5.26
CA ASP A 324 -47.26 41.17 -3.99
C ASP A 324 -46.97 39.67 -3.89
N ARG A 325 -45.80 39.32 -3.36
CA ARG A 325 -45.33 37.92 -3.26
C ARG A 325 -44.79 37.62 -1.88
N PHE A 326 -45.10 36.43 -1.40
CA PHE A 326 -44.51 35.87 -0.18
C PHE A 326 -44.28 34.37 -0.36
N GLN A 327 -43.43 33.80 0.47
CA GLN A 327 -43.16 32.37 0.49
C GLN A 327 -43.35 31.77 1.87
N VAL A 328 -43.62 30.47 1.91
CA VAL A 328 -43.61 29.65 3.11
C VAL A 328 -42.74 28.44 2.82
N SER A 329 -41.67 28.27 3.60
CA SER A 329 -40.84 27.09 3.53
C SER A 329 -41.39 26.00 4.44
N SER A 330 -41.24 24.75 4.04
CA SER A 330 -41.49 23.57 4.86
C SER A 330 -40.19 22.84 5.10
N PHE A 331 -40.10 22.21 6.27
CA PHE A 331 -38.94 21.49 6.72
C PHE A 331 -39.32 20.12 7.27
N THR A 332 -38.53 19.13 6.90
CA THR A 332 -38.54 17.73 7.35
C THR A 332 -37.14 17.38 7.81
N PRO A 333 -36.98 16.75 8.99
CA PRO A 333 -35.64 16.46 9.52
C PRO A 333 -34.81 15.47 8.69
N LEU A 334 -35.44 14.49 8.03
CA LEU A 334 -34.74 13.50 7.20
C LEU A 334 -34.33 14.09 5.85
N LEU A 335 -33.03 14.22 5.60
CA LEU A 335 -32.50 14.73 4.34
C LEU A 335 -32.03 13.62 3.39
N GLN A 336 -31.46 12.54 3.93
CA GLN A 336 -31.03 11.37 3.15
C GLN A 336 -31.22 10.11 3.98
N SER A 337 -31.88 9.10 3.41
CA SER A 337 -32.01 7.78 4.04
C SER A 337 -30.71 6.99 3.89
N ALA A 338 -30.37 6.17 4.90
CA ALA A 338 -29.30 5.20 4.78
C ALA A 338 -29.73 4.08 3.82
N SER A 339 -28.86 3.69 2.89
CA SER A 339 -29.12 2.60 1.96
C SER A 339 -27.86 1.81 1.65
N ASP A 340 -28.02 0.53 1.34
CA ASP A 340 -26.94 -0.32 0.83
C ASP A 340 -26.75 -0.13 -0.67
N ALA A 341 -25.51 -0.29 -1.10
CA ALA A 341 -25.19 -0.54 -2.49
C ALA A 341 -25.69 -1.92 -2.90
N ARG A 342 -26.22 -2.02 -4.12
CA ARG A 342 -26.69 -3.29 -4.68
C ARG A 342 -26.18 -3.46 -6.09
N LEU A 343 -25.51 -4.58 -6.31
CA LEU A 343 -24.92 -4.97 -7.57
C LEU A 343 -25.58 -6.26 -8.04
N ALA A 344 -25.94 -6.34 -9.32
CA ALA A 344 -26.36 -7.58 -9.95
C ALA A 344 -25.28 -8.07 -10.92
N VAL A 345 -24.80 -9.28 -10.71
CA VAL A 345 -23.78 -9.95 -11.54
C VAL A 345 -24.43 -11.07 -12.34
N GLY A 346 -24.22 -11.04 -13.65
CA GLY A 346 -24.85 -11.92 -14.63
C GLY A 346 -26.23 -11.42 -15.09
N GLY A 347 -26.76 -12.06 -16.13
CA GLY A 347 -28.18 -11.98 -16.50
C GLY A 347 -28.71 -10.64 -17.03
N SER A 348 -28.54 -10.34 -18.31
CA SER A 348 -29.49 -9.48 -19.04
C SER A 348 -29.66 -9.94 -20.49
N GLY A 349 -30.80 -10.57 -20.79
CA GLY A 349 -31.16 -11.05 -22.13
C GLY A 349 -32.04 -12.30 -22.14
N SER A 350 -32.78 -12.50 -23.23
CA SER A 350 -33.59 -13.70 -23.48
C SER A 350 -32.70 -14.94 -23.56
N GLY A 351 -32.65 -15.74 -22.49
CA GLY A 351 -31.80 -16.94 -22.37
C GLY A 351 -30.67 -16.84 -21.34
N SER A 352 -30.53 -15.69 -20.66
CA SER A 352 -29.61 -15.54 -19.53
C SER A 352 -30.25 -16.04 -18.23
N GLY A 353 -29.47 -16.63 -17.32
CA GLY A 353 -29.94 -17.08 -16.01
C GLY A 353 -30.35 -15.93 -15.09
N SER A 354 -30.89 -16.25 -13.92
CA SER A 354 -31.19 -15.24 -12.89
C SER A 354 -29.87 -14.59 -12.40
N PRO A 355 -29.82 -13.24 -12.25
CA PRO A 355 -28.63 -12.56 -11.76
C PRO A 355 -28.38 -12.90 -10.29
N ILE A 356 -27.11 -12.85 -9.88
CA ILE A 356 -26.71 -12.89 -8.47
C ILE A 356 -26.73 -11.46 -7.96
N ILE A 357 -27.51 -11.19 -6.91
CA ILE A 357 -27.55 -9.88 -6.26
C ILE A 357 -26.59 -9.90 -5.09
N VAL A 358 -25.68 -8.93 -5.07
CA VAL A 358 -24.73 -8.69 -4.00
C VAL A 358 -25.04 -7.35 -3.36
N ASN A 359 -24.96 -7.30 -2.04
CA ASN A 359 -25.18 -6.10 -1.24
C ASN A 359 -23.86 -5.69 -0.58
N SER A 360 -23.66 -4.39 -0.43
CA SER A 360 -22.54 -3.81 0.33
C SER A 360 -23.04 -2.57 1.08
N ASP A 361 -22.51 -2.33 2.26
CA ASP A 361 -22.70 -1.09 3.03
C ASP A 361 -21.88 0.07 2.44
N THR A 362 -20.93 -0.21 1.53
CA THR A 362 -20.14 0.78 0.80
C THR A 362 -20.39 0.72 -0.71
N ASN A 363 -19.90 1.73 -1.44
CA ASN A 363 -19.90 1.72 -2.90
C ASN A 363 -18.73 0.91 -3.50
N THR A 364 -17.98 0.20 -2.66
CA THR A 364 -16.90 -0.69 -3.06
C THR A 364 -17.31 -2.13 -2.83
N PHE A 365 -17.01 -2.98 -3.81
CA PHE A 365 -17.28 -4.41 -3.80
C PHE A 365 -15.97 -5.15 -4.06
N ASP A 366 -15.39 -5.67 -2.99
CA ASP A 366 -14.19 -6.50 -3.07
C ASP A 366 -14.57 -7.97 -3.27
N GLU A 367 -13.83 -8.65 -4.15
CA GLU A 367 -13.92 -10.10 -4.39
C GLU A 367 -15.29 -10.62 -4.85
N VAL A 368 -16.20 -9.76 -5.30
CA VAL A 368 -17.47 -10.18 -5.93
C VAL A 368 -17.21 -11.03 -7.18
N ILE A 369 -16.18 -10.65 -7.93
CA ILE A 369 -15.52 -11.51 -8.89
C ILE A 369 -14.13 -11.76 -8.31
N PRO A 370 -13.68 -13.02 -8.14
CA PRO A 370 -12.38 -13.31 -7.57
C PRO A 370 -11.25 -12.54 -8.28
N GLY A 371 -10.43 -11.86 -7.49
CA GLY A 371 -9.33 -11.03 -8.01
C GLY A 371 -9.71 -9.60 -8.41
N LEU A 372 -11.00 -9.21 -8.33
CA LEU A 372 -11.45 -7.86 -8.69
C LEU A 372 -11.98 -7.08 -7.48
N SER A 373 -11.70 -5.77 -7.50
CA SER A 373 -12.38 -4.76 -6.69
C SER A 373 -13.15 -3.82 -7.60
N LEU A 374 -14.46 -3.66 -7.33
CA LEU A 374 -15.36 -2.84 -8.12
C LEU A 374 -15.80 -1.61 -7.33
N ASP A 375 -15.67 -0.43 -7.93
CA ASP A 375 -16.13 0.84 -7.37
C ASP A 375 -17.31 1.34 -8.20
N ILE A 376 -18.51 1.39 -7.61
CA ILE A 376 -19.73 1.81 -8.28
C ILE A 376 -19.97 3.31 -8.07
N LYS A 377 -20.28 4.01 -9.16
CA LYS A 377 -20.40 5.48 -9.19
C LYS A 377 -21.82 5.93 -9.50
N LYS A 378 -22.56 5.13 -10.27
CA LYS A 378 -23.90 5.47 -10.75
C LYS A 378 -24.76 4.23 -10.89
N VAL A 379 -26.06 4.40 -10.66
CA VAL A 379 -27.08 3.38 -10.98
C VAL A 379 -27.19 3.20 -12.49
N THR A 380 -27.26 1.95 -12.96
CA THR A 380 -27.46 1.63 -14.37
C THR A 380 -28.90 1.90 -14.79
N GLU A 381 -29.08 2.37 -16.03
CA GLU A 381 -30.42 2.53 -16.60
C GLU A 381 -31.16 1.18 -16.69
N PRO A 382 -32.49 1.15 -16.49
CA PRO A 382 -33.25 -0.10 -16.53
C PRO A 382 -33.06 -0.88 -17.83
N GLY A 383 -32.53 -2.10 -17.72
CA GLY A 383 -32.29 -3.02 -18.85
C GLY A 383 -30.90 -2.92 -19.47
N GLU A 384 -30.11 -1.91 -19.11
CA GLU A 384 -28.71 -1.76 -19.53
C GLU A 384 -27.76 -2.51 -18.59
N THR A 385 -26.61 -2.93 -19.11
CA THR A 385 -25.55 -3.57 -18.32
C THR A 385 -24.18 -3.07 -18.71
N VAL A 386 -23.28 -3.01 -17.73
CA VAL A 386 -21.86 -2.80 -17.93
C VAL A 386 -21.17 -4.15 -18.10
N THR A 387 -20.33 -4.29 -19.13
CA THR A 387 -19.49 -5.49 -19.30
C THR A 387 -18.09 -5.20 -18.77
N ILE A 388 -17.61 -6.07 -17.89
CA ILE A 388 -16.23 -6.10 -17.42
C ILE A 388 -15.54 -7.26 -18.14
N SER A 389 -14.54 -6.95 -18.95
CA SER A 389 -13.73 -7.95 -19.64
C SER A 389 -12.36 -8.01 -18.99
N THR A 390 -11.91 -9.22 -18.72
CA THR A 390 -10.63 -9.51 -18.06
C THR A 390 -9.83 -10.46 -18.94
N GLU A 391 -8.57 -10.13 -19.19
CA GLU A 391 -7.62 -10.97 -19.90
C GLU A 391 -6.25 -10.90 -19.23
N ILE A 392 -5.36 -11.86 -19.52
CA ILE A 392 -3.95 -11.75 -19.15
C ILE A 392 -3.33 -10.59 -19.94
N ASP A 393 -2.64 -9.66 -19.25
CA ASP A 393 -1.93 -8.56 -19.90
C ASP A 393 -0.65 -9.05 -20.57
N THR A 394 -0.82 -9.57 -21.80
CA THR A 394 0.29 -10.04 -22.61
C THR A 394 1.30 -8.96 -22.98
N ASN A 395 0.91 -7.68 -22.98
CA ASN A 395 1.82 -6.58 -23.30
C ASN A 395 2.72 -6.25 -22.11
N ALA A 396 2.18 -6.24 -20.90
CA ALA A 396 2.97 -6.06 -19.68
C ALA A 396 3.97 -7.20 -19.50
N ILE A 397 3.54 -8.46 -19.64
CA ILE A 397 4.43 -9.63 -19.55
C ILE A 397 5.50 -9.58 -20.65
N LYS A 398 5.13 -9.25 -21.89
CA LYS A 398 6.12 -9.07 -22.97
C LYS A 398 7.14 -7.99 -22.65
N THR A 399 6.70 -6.87 -22.09
CA THR A 399 7.59 -5.77 -21.67
C THR A 399 8.58 -6.26 -20.61
N MET A 400 8.11 -6.98 -19.61
CA MET A 400 8.95 -7.58 -18.56
C MET A 400 10.02 -8.52 -19.14
N VAL A 401 9.65 -9.36 -20.11
CA VAL A 401 10.59 -10.23 -20.82
C VAL A 401 11.60 -9.43 -21.66
N THR A 402 11.16 -8.36 -22.34
CA THR A 402 12.07 -7.50 -23.11
C THR A 402 13.02 -6.71 -22.22
N ASP A 403 12.58 -6.31 -21.03
CA ASP A 403 13.43 -5.65 -20.05
C ASP A 403 14.53 -6.58 -19.53
N LEU A 404 14.21 -7.87 -19.28
CA LEU A 404 15.22 -8.88 -18.97
C LEU A 404 16.26 -9.01 -20.10
N ILE A 405 15.81 -9.08 -21.36
CA ILE A 405 16.70 -9.13 -22.52
C ILE A 405 17.60 -7.88 -22.56
N SER A 406 17.04 -6.69 -22.32
CA SER A 406 17.79 -5.44 -22.32
C SER A 406 18.84 -5.42 -21.21
N LYS A 407 18.48 -5.77 -19.97
CA LYS A 407 19.44 -5.76 -18.84
C LYS A 407 20.54 -6.80 -19.01
N TYR A 408 20.21 -7.96 -19.59
CA TYR A 408 21.21 -8.95 -19.96
C TYR A 408 22.15 -8.39 -21.04
N ASN A 409 21.60 -7.77 -22.09
CA ASN A 409 22.41 -7.21 -23.18
C ASN A 409 23.30 -6.04 -22.72
N ASP A 410 22.82 -5.20 -21.79
CA ASP A 410 23.60 -4.13 -21.19
C ASP A 410 24.86 -4.66 -20.47
N VAL A 411 24.77 -5.82 -19.83
CA VAL A 411 25.91 -6.50 -19.18
C VAL A 411 26.89 -7.00 -20.24
N ILE A 412 26.38 -7.72 -21.25
CA ILE A 412 27.22 -8.29 -22.32
C ILE A 412 27.95 -7.18 -23.08
N GLU A 413 27.23 -6.14 -23.49
CA GLU A 413 27.77 -4.99 -24.22
C GLU A 413 28.85 -4.26 -23.41
N PHE A 414 28.57 -3.96 -22.14
CA PHE A 414 29.56 -3.27 -21.30
C PHE A 414 30.84 -4.09 -21.14
N ILE A 415 30.74 -5.42 -21.00
CA ILE A 415 31.91 -6.30 -20.88
C ILE A 415 32.67 -6.37 -22.21
N ASP A 416 31.97 -6.52 -23.34
CA ASP A 416 32.60 -6.59 -24.67
C ASP A 416 33.35 -5.29 -25.02
N ASP A 417 32.80 -4.14 -24.62
CA ASP A 417 33.45 -2.84 -24.77
C ASP A 417 34.78 -2.77 -24.01
N GLN A 418 34.91 -3.48 -22.87
CA GLN A 418 36.20 -3.54 -22.15
C GLN A 418 37.29 -4.29 -22.91
N PHE A 419 36.91 -5.18 -23.83
CA PHE A 419 37.83 -6.03 -24.61
C PHE A 419 38.03 -5.53 -26.04
N THR A 420 37.50 -4.37 -26.39
CA THR A 420 37.67 -3.78 -27.72
C THR A 420 38.91 -2.88 -27.77
N TYR A 421 39.69 -2.97 -28.85
CA TYR A 421 40.85 -2.11 -29.13
C TYR A 421 40.54 -1.22 -30.33
N ASP A 422 40.60 0.09 -30.13
CA ASP A 422 40.44 1.08 -31.19
C ASP A 422 41.81 1.33 -31.87
N SER A 423 41.89 1.02 -33.16
CA SER A 423 43.14 1.16 -33.92
C SER A 423 43.53 2.60 -34.20
N ASP A 424 42.57 3.52 -34.20
CA ASP A 424 42.75 4.93 -34.55
C ASP A 424 43.20 5.73 -33.33
N THR A 425 42.58 5.50 -32.16
CA THR A 425 42.99 6.13 -30.90
C THR A 425 44.11 5.37 -30.19
N ARG A 426 44.32 4.09 -30.54
CA ARG A 426 45.23 3.15 -29.86
C ARG A 426 44.85 2.92 -28.39
N GLU A 427 43.58 3.05 -28.07
CA GLU A 427 43.04 2.86 -26.73
C GLU A 427 42.28 1.53 -26.63
N SER A 428 42.29 0.95 -25.44
CA SER A 428 41.48 -0.21 -25.08
C SER A 428 40.70 0.10 -23.81
N GLY A 429 39.65 -0.68 -23.54
CA GLY A 429 39.00 -0.65 -22.23
C GLY A 429 40.00 -0.86 -21.09
N VAL A 430 39.79 -0.19 -19.95
CA VAL A 430 40.72 -0.23 -18.81
C VAL A 430 40.83 -1.64 -18.19
N LEU A 431 39.85 -2.50 -18.46
CA LEU A 431 39.80 -3.89 -17.99
C LEU A 431 40.20 -4.91 -19.09
N PHE A 432 40.82 -4.49 -20.19
CA PHE A 432 41.16 -5.36 -21.33
C PHE A 432 41.95 -6.65 -20.96
N ALA A 433 42.82 -6.58 -19.94
CA ALA A 433 43.61 -7.72 -19.48
C ALA A 433 42.92 -8.57 -18.39
N GLU A 434 41.68 -8.26 -18.02
CA GLU A 434 40.99 -8.87 -16.88
C GLU A 434 40.19 -10.11 -17.27
N TYR A 435 40.80 -11.28 -17.12
CA TYR A 435 40.15 -12.58 -17.42
C TYR A 435 38.87 -12.82 -16.60
N SER A 436 38.74 -12.24 -15.41
CA SER A 436 37.57 -12.43 -14.54
C SER A 436 36.26 -12.02 -15.20
N LEU A 437 36.27 -10.98 -16.06
CA LEU A 437 35.06 -10.51 -16.74
C LEU A 437 34.56 -11.54 -17.76
N GLN A 438 35.46 -12.21 -18.47
CA GLN A 438 35.10 -13.24 -19.44
C GLN A 438 34.47 -14.47 -18.76
N VAL A 439 34.94 -14.81 -17.56
CA VAL A 439 34.34 -15.87 -16.72
C VAL A 439 32.94 -15.48 -16.26
N MET A 440 32.76 -14.25 -15.77
CA MET A 440 31.44 -13.72 -15.37
C MET A 440 30.47 -13.72 -16.55
N GLN A 441 30.90 -13.21 -17.71
CA GLN A 441 30.11 -13.20 -18.95
C GLN A 441 29.69 -14.62 -19.37
N THR A 442 30.62 -15.57 -19.32
CA THR A 442 30.34 -16.97 -19.68
C THR A 442 29.35 -17.62 -18.71
N THR A 443 29.48 -17.34 -17.41
CA THR A 443 28.59 -17.84 -16.35
C THR A 443 27.16 -17.33 -16.51
N VAL A 444 27.00 -16.02 -16.76
CA VAL A 444 25.67 -15.43 -16.99
C VAL A 444 25.05 -15.92 -18.30
N ARG A 445 25.85 -16.03 -19.37
CA ARG A 445 25.39 -16.58 -20.66
C ARG A 445 24.96 -18.04 -20.55
N SER A 446 25.72 -18.90 -19.86
CA SER A 446 25.36 -20.31 -19.69
C SER A 446 24.07 -20.47 -18.90
N SER A 447 23.90 -19.67 -17.84
CA SER A 447 22.73 -19.74 -16.96
C SER A 447 21.47 -19.23 -17.66
N ALA A 448 21.58 -18.13 -18.41
CA ALA A 448 20.45 -17.57 -19.17
C ALA A 448 20.01 -18.48 -20.34
N THR A 449 20.87 -19.35 -20.85
CA THR A 449 20.57 -20.21 -22.02
C THR A 449 20.39 -21.68 -21.64
N GLN A 450 20.37 -21.99 -20.35
CA GLN A 450 20.20 -23.34 -19.83
C GLN A 450 18.82 -23.90 -20.19
N VAL A 451 18.78 -25.20 -20.50
CA VAL A 451 17.53 -25.97 -20.61
C VAL A 451 17.20 -26.52 -19.22
N ILE A 452 15.98 -26.28 -18.75
CA ILE A 452 15.45 -26.78 -17.48
C ILE A 452 14.78 -28.13 -17.77
N ARG A 453 15.39 -29.24 -17.36
CA ARG A 453 14.97 -30.56 -17.84
C ARG A 453 13.71 -31.07 -17.14
N GLU A 454 13.49 -30.57 -15.94
CA GLU A 454 12.44 -30.95 -15.00
C GLU A 454 11.08 -30.32 -15.39
N LEU A 455 11.08 -29.35 -16.33
CA LEU A 455 9.87 -28.79 -16.91
C LEU A 455 9.36 -29.66 -18.07
N ASP A 456 8.14 -30.19 -17.90
CA ASP A 456 7.39 -30.86 -18.96
C ASP A 456 6.66 -29.83 -19.86
N GLY A 457 6.08 -30.26 -20.98
CA GLY A 457 5.23 -29.40 -21.83
C GLY A 457 5.94 -28.61 -22.95
N GLY A 458 7.27 -28.69 -23.03
CA GLY A 458 8.04 -28.15 -24.18
C GLY A 458 8.44 -26.67 -24.06
N VAL A 459 8.00 -25.97 -23.00
CA VAL A 459 8.46 -24.62 -22.63
C VAL A 459 9.52 -24.73 -21.54
N ASN A 460 10.76 -25.06 -21.93
CA ASN A 460 11.83 -25.41 -20.98
C ASN A 460 13.15 -24.65 -21.19
N SER A 461 13.15 -23.66 -22.07
CA SER A 461 14.28 -22.77 -22.33
C SER A 461 13.82 -21.47 -22.98
N LEU A 462 14.63 -20.40 -22.93
CA LEU A 462 14.33 -19.15 -23.65
C LEU A 462 14.08 -19.37 -25.15
N SER A 463 14.74 -20.38 -25.74
CA SER A 463 14.58 -20.72 -27.15
C SER A 463 13.18 -21.26 -27.50
N SER A 464 12.53 -21.94 -26.55
CA SER A 464 11.17 -22.47 -26.71
C SER A 464 10.14 -21.35 -26.89
N ILE A 465 10.32 -20.22 -26.19
CA ILE A 465 9.46 -19.03 -26.24
C ILE A 465 9.90 -17.99 -27.29
N GLY A 466 10.84 -18.35 -28.18
CA GLY A 466 11.23 -17.50 -29.30
C GLY A 466 12.35 -16.49 -29.01
N ILE A 467 13.11 -16.66 -27.92
CA ILE A 467 14.28 -15.83 -27.58
C ILE A 467 15.55 -16.60 -27.91
N ARG A 468 16.48 -15.99 -28.65
CA ARG A 468 17.73 -16.65 -29.07
C ARG A 468 18.95 -15.80 -28.79
N THR A 469 20.06 -16.47 -28.55
CA THR A 469 21.39 -15.87 -28.42
C THR A 469 22.01 -15.68 -29.80
N GLY A 470 22.50 -14.47 -30.08
CA GLY A 470 23.28 -14.13 -31.26
C GLY A 470 24.72 -14.63 -31.18
N SER A 471 25.48 -14.46 -32.27
CA SER A 471 26.92 -14.77 -32.30
C SER A 471 27.76 -13.85 -31.41
N ASP A 472 27.22 -12.68 -31.09
CA ASP A 472 27.74 -11.69 -30.14
C ASP A 472 27.39 -12.03 -28.67
N GLY A 473 26.69 -13.13 -28.41
CA GLY A 473 26.29 -13.51 -27.05
C GLY A 473 25.11 -12.71 -26.49
N LYS A 474 24.55 -11.75 -27.25
CA LYS A 474 23.36 -10.98 -26.88
C LYS A 474 22.09 -11.79 -27.10
N LEU A 475 21.06 -11.56 -26.28
CA LEU A 475 19.73 -12.15 -26.43
C LEU A 475 18.85 -11.28 -27.34
N SER A 476 17.98 -11.94 -28.11
CA SER A 476 17.02 -11.27 -28.99
C SER A 476 15.70 -12.05 -29.07
N LEU A 477 14.58 -11.32 -29.06
CA LEU A 477 13.26 -11.89 -29.34
C LEU A 477 13.09 -12.04 -30.85
N VAL A 478 13.36 -13.23 -31.38
CA VAL A 478 13.29 -13.51 -32.82
C VAL A 478 11.90 -13.96 -33.28
N ASN A 479 11.04 -14.38 -32.35
CA ASN A 479 9.66 -14.77 -32.66
C ASN A 479 8.69 -14.32 -31.56
N SER A 480 8.13 -13.11 -31.73
CA SER A 480 7.15 -12.57 -30.79
C SER A 480 5.84 -13.36 -30.75
N ALA A 481 5.47 -14.09 -31.82
CA ALA A 481 4.24 -14.88 -31.83
C ALA A 481 4.36 -16.10 -30.92
N LYS A 482 5.53 -16.76 -30.87
CA LYS A 482 5.80 -17.86 -29.93
C LYS A 482 5.74 -17.42 -28.47
N LEU A 483 6.28 -16.24 -28.16
CA LEU A 483 6.19 -15.69 -26.81
C LEU A 483 4.72 -15.45 -26.41
N ILE A 484 3.94 -14.82 -27.29
CA ILE A 484 2.52 -14.56 -27.03
C ILE A 484 1.72 -15.86 -26.90
N ASP A 485 2.03 -16.86 -27.74
CA ASP A 485 1.40 -18.18 -27.69
C ASP A 485 1.68 -18.89 -26.36
N ALA A 486 2.94 -18.88 -25.90
CA ALA A 486 3.30 -19.41 -24.59
C ALA A 486 2.56 -18.71 -23.44
N ILE A 487 2.44 -17.37 -23.48
CA ILE A 487 1.72 -16.60 -22.45
C ILE A 487 0.21 -16.92 -22.45
N LYS A 488 -0.42 -17.06 -23.63
CA LYS A 488 -1.89 -17.21 -23.73
C LYS A 488 -2.36 -18.65 -23.60
N ASN A 489 -1.64 -19.59 -24.20
CA ASN A 489 -2.10 -20.97 -24.37
C ASN A 489 -1.35 -21.97 -23.48
N ASP A 490 -0.23 -21.56 -22.87
CA ASP A 490 0.60 -22.41 -22.02
C ASP A 490 1.18 -21.62 -20.83
N TYR A 491 0.32 -20.80 -20.21
CA TYR A 491 0.70 -19.79 -19.22
C TYR A 491 1.50 -20.39 -18.05
N ASP A 492 1.04 -21.51 -17.50
CA ASP A 492 1.69 -22.15 -16.35
C ASP A 492 3.12 -22.58 -16.70
N ASN A 493 3.34 -23.22 -17.85
CA ASN A 493 4.69 -23.60 -18.28
C ASN A 493 5.55 -22.38 -18.65
N PHE A 494 4.94 -21.32 -19.20
CA PHE A 494 5.63 -20.04 -19.41
C PHE A 494 6.12 -19.43 -18.09
N VAL A 495 5.28 -19.41 -17.05
CA VAL A 495 5.65 -18.88 -15.73
C VAL A 495 6.71 -19.77 -15.08
N ASN A 496 6.51 -21.09 -15.10
CA ASN A 496 7.44 -22.09 -14.58
C ASN A 496 8.83 -22.05 -15.24
N LEU A 497 8.93 -21.51 -16.46
CA LEU A 497 10.24 -21.25 -17.08
C LEU A 497 11.09 -20.29 -16.25
N PHE A 498 10.47 -19.33 -15.55
CA PHE A 498 11.17 -18.29 -14.79
C PHE A 498 11.16 -18.54 -13.29
N VAL A 499 10.08 -19.11 -12.74
CA VAL A 499 9.90 -19.34 -11.30
C VAL A 499 10.23 -20.78 -10.91
N ASP A 500 10.59 -20.99 -9.65
CA ASP A 500 10.68 -22.34 -9.10
C ASP A 500 9.30 -22.98 -9.05
N SER A 501 9.21 -24.23 -9.49
CA SER A 501 7.94 -24.93 -9.65
C SER A 501 8.09 -26.40 -9.36
N ALA A 502 6.98 -27.09 -9.11
CA ALA A 502 6.96 -28.54 -9.18
C ALA A 502 5.65 -29.03 -9.78
N SER A 503 5.74 -30.05 -10.63
CA SER A 503 4.57 -30.82 -11.05
C SER A 503 4.28 -31.91 -10.02
N SER A 504 3.02 -32.33 -9.89
CA SER A 504 2.65 -33.44 -9.01
C SER A 504 1.86 -34.50 -9.77
N SER A 505 2.07 -35.76 -9.39
CA SER A 505 1.28 -36.90 -9.85
C SER A 505 -0.12 -36.96 -9.21
N SER A 506 -0.44 -36.07 -8.25
CA SER A 506 -1.66 -36.12 -7.45
C SER A 506 -2.27 -34.74 -7.24
N GLN A 507 -3.59 -34.62 -7.44
CA GLN A 507 -4.34 -33.38 -7.14
C GLN A 507 -4.34 -32.99 -5.66
N TYR A 508 -3.90 -33.89 -4.76
CA TYR A 508 -3.89 -33.63 -3.31
C TYR A 508 -2.55 -33.09 -2.80
N ILE A 509 -1.54 -33.00 -3.68
CA ILE A 509 -0.21 -32.50 -3.37
C ILE A 509 0.02 -31.29 -4.26
N GLU A 510 0.01 -30.11 -3.64
CA GLU A 510 0.20 -28.83 -4.31
C GLU A 510 1.59 -28.30 -3.93
N PHE A 511 2.39 -27.92 -4.93
CA PHE A 511 3.64 -27.24 -4.68
C PHE A 511 3.38 -25.81 -4.20
N VAL A 512 4.10 -25.37 -3.17
CA VAL A 512 3.95 -24.01 -2.61
C VAL A 512 5.20 -23.19 -2.86
N SER A 513 6.36 -23.75 -2.54
CA SER A 513 7.64 -23.06 -2.71
C SER A 513 8.81 -24.04 -2.59
N ALA A 514 9.97 -23.61 -3.07
CA ALA A 514 11.25 -24.22 -2.79
C ALA A 514 12.26 -23.11 -2.45
N THR A 515 13.35 -23.47 -1.79
CA THR A 515 14.47 -22.58 -1.51
C THR A 515 15.65 -22.92 -2.41
N GLU A 516 16.67 -22.06 -2.43
CA GLU A 516 17.91 -22.29 -3.20
C GLU A 516 18.70 -23.52 -2.72
N GLU A 517 18.46 -23.97 -1.48
CA GLU A 517 19.03 -25.20 -0.91
C GLU A 517 18.36 -26.48 -1.42
N SER A 518 17.15 -26.38 -2.00
CA SER A 518 16.51 -27.54 -2.61
C SER A 518 17.24 -27.96 -3.88
N VAL A 519 17.19 -29.25 -4.20
CA VAL A 519 17.82 -29.79 -5.41
C VAL A 519 16.73 -30.07 -6.46
N PRO A 520 16.87 -29.59 -7.71
CA PRO A 520 15.98 -29.98 -8.79
C PRO A 520 16.05 -31.49 -9.03
N GLY A 521 14.92 -32.09 -9.34
CA GLY A 521 14.88 -33.51 -9.68
C GLY A 521 13.50 -34.00 -10.06
N ASP A 522 13.51 -35.12 -10.78
CA ASP A 522 12.32 -35.82 -11.23
C ASP A 522 11.89 -36.88 -10.21
N ASP A 523 10.59 -37.14 -10.12
CA ASP A 523 10.00 -38.27 -9.39
C ASP A 523 10.34 -38.34 -7.88
N TYR A 524 10.40 -37.21 -7.20
CA TYR A 524 10.54 -37.15 -5.74
C TYR A 524 9.31 -37.81 -5.10
N SER A 525 9.53 -38.93 -4.41
CA SER A 525 8.46 -39.67 -3.75
C SER A 525 7.94 -38.90 -2.54
N VAL A 526 6.64 -38.59 -2.52
CA VAL A 526 5.97 -37.94 -1.39
C VAL A 526 5.08 -38.96 -0.71
N ILE A 527 5.41 -39.29 0.54
CA ILE A 527 4.65 -40.25 1.34
C ILE A 527 3.98 -39.49 2.48
N ILE A 528 2.66 -39.56 2.55
CA ILE A 528 1.86 -38.96 3.62
C ILE A 528 1.37 -40.07 4.54
N THR A 529 1.71 -39.99 5.83
CA THR A 529 1.35 -40.98 6.86
C THR A 529 0.23 -40.50 7.77
N ALA A 530 0.02 -39.19 7.87
CA ALA A 530 -1.13 -38.61 8.57
C ALA A 530 -1.64 -37.38 7.80
N ALA A 531 -2.96 -37.27 7.68
CA ALA A 531 -3.60 -36.11 7.06
C ALA A 531 -3.83 -35.04 8.12
N ALA A 532 -3.72 -33.77 7.72
CA ALA A 532 -4.04 -32.67 8.61
C ALA A 532 -5.53 -32.68 8.96
N SER A 533 -5.87 -32.35 10.20
CA SER A 533 -7.26 -32.23 10.65
C SER A 533 -7.54 -30.88 11.30
N LYS A 534 -8.80 -30.45 11.22
CA LYS A 534 -9.29 -29.25 11.90
C LYS A 534 -9.64 -29.59 13.35
N GLY A 535 -9.32 -28.69 14.27
CA GLY A 535 -9.79 -28.76 15.65
C GLY A 535 -11.26 -28.40 15.75
N TYR A 536 -11.97 -29.05 16.67
CA TYR A 536 -13.37 -28.76 16.95
C TYR A 536 -13.70 -28.92 18.42
N TYR A 537 -14.74 -28.21 18.84
CA TYR A 537 -15.39 -28.39 20.13
C TYR A 537 -16.69 -29.15 19.91
N GLN A 538 -16.81 -30.30 20.56
CA GLN A 538 -18.05 -31.06 20.61
C GLN A 538 -18.77 -30.73 21.92
N GLY A 539 -19.93 -30.07 21.86
CA GLY A 539 -20.78 -29.82 23.01
C GLY A 539 -21.27 -31.12 23.68
N GLY A 540 -21.78 -30.98 24.89
CA GLY A 540 -22.50 -32.05 25.58
C GLY A 540 -23.82 -32.35 24.87
N VAL A 541 -24.26 -33.61 24.96
CA VAL A 541 -25.54 -34.04 24.41
C VAL A 541 -26.68 -33.42 25.22
N ILE A 542 -27.60 -32.73 24.54
CA ILE A 542 -28.84 -32.19 25.10
C ILE A 542 -30.05 -32.73 24.34
N THR A 543 -31.24 -32.65 24.93
CA THR A 543 -32.50 -32.99 24.24
C THR A 543 -32.67 -32.11 23.01
N ASP A 544 -33.20 -32.67 21.93
CA ASP A 544 -33.42 -31.92 20.70
C ASP A 544 -34.30 -30.67 20.97
N PRO A 545 -33.88 -29.46 20.54
CA PRO A 545 -34.69 -28.25 20.68
C PRO A 545 -36.10 -28.34 20.05
N ALA A 546 -36.33 -29.24 19.09
CA ALA A 546 -37.66 -29.53 18.55
C ALA A 546 -38.59 -30.21 19.58
N LEU A 547 -38.03 -30.98 20.52
CA LEU A 547 -38.75 -31.64 21.60
C LEU A 547 -38.78 -30.81 22.89
N SER A 548 -37.71 -30.05 23.14
CA SER A 548 -37.57 -29.17 24.30
C SER A 548 -36.92 -27.84 23.88
N PRO A 549 -37.71 -26.85 23.42
CA PRO A 549 -37.20 -25.57 22.94
C PRO A 549 -36.31 -24.84 23.96
N ILE A 550 -35.28 -24.15 23.46
CA ILE A 550 -34.34 -23.37 24.27
C ILE A 550 -34.75 -21.91 24.22
N THR A 551 -34.97 -21.29 25.38
CA THR A 551 -35.29 -19.85 25.48
C THR A 551 -34.06 -19.06 25.92
N LEU A 552 -33.67 -18.07 25.11
CA LEU A 552 -32.62 -17.10 25.39
C LEU A 552 -33.23 -15.73 25.75
N ASP A 553 -32.76 -15.14 26.84
CA ASP A 553 -33.12 -13.82 27.34
C ASP A 553 -31.88 -13.04 27.80
N SER A 554 -32.04 -11.86 28.40
CA SER A 554 -30.91 -11.03 28.86
C SER A 554 -30.01 -11.68 29.92
N THR A 555 -30.42 -12.79 30.51
CA THR A 555 -29.67 -13.49 31.56
C THR A 555 -28.86 -14.68 31.05
N ASN A 556 -29.09 -15.13 29.81
CA ASN A 556 -28.48 -16.36 29.28
C ASN A 556 -28.24 -16.32 27.75
N ASN A 557 -27.96 -15.16 27.15
CA ASN A 557 -27.78 -15.01 25.70
C ASN A 557 -26.37 -14.60 25.24
N VAL A 558 -25.35 -14.68 26.08
CA VAL A 558 -23.97 -14.30 25.71
C VAL A 558 -23.06 -15.52 25.78
N ILE A 559 -22.23 -15.70 24.75
CA ILE A 559 -21.14 -16.69 24.72
C ILE A 559 -19.80 -16.04 24.34
N LYS A 560 -18.71 -16.65 24.80
CA LYS A 560 -17.36 -16.32 24.34
C LYS A 560 -16.62 -17.58 23.92
N LEU A 561 -15.91 -17.49 22.81
CA LEU A 561 -15.15 -18.61 22.24
C LEU A 561 -13.68 -18.24 22.22
N LYS A 562 -12.83 -19.23 22.55
CA LYS A 562 -11.40 -19.16 22.30
C LYS A 562 -11.06 -20.08 21.13
N MET A 563 -10.61 -19.49 20.03
CA MET A 563 -10.28 -20.19 18.79
C MET A 563 -8.84 -19.95 18.41
N ASP A 564 -8.06 -21.03 18.30
CA ASP A 564 -6.68 -21.03 17.83
C ASP A 564 -5.79 -20.00 18.56
N GLY A 565 -6.10 -19.77 19.85
CA GLY A 565 -5.40 -18.82 20.72
C GLY A 565 -6.11 -17.48 20.92
N LEU A 566 -6.99 -17.06 20.00
CA LEU A 566 -7.74 -15.79 20.07
C LEU A 566 -9.06 -15.95 20.83
N ILE A 567 -9.46 -14.91 21.56
CA ILE A 567 -10.73 -14.88 22.30
C ILE A 567 -11.66 -13.90 21.60
N SER A 568 -12.89 -14.34 21.27
CA SER A 568 -13.94 -13.51 20.69
C SER A 568 -14.28 -12.31 21.59
N ASP A 569 -14.96 -11.33 21.02
CA ASP A 569 -15.75 -10.42 21.83
C ASP A 569 -17.02 -11.13 22.34
N ASP A 570 -17.87 -10.38 23.04
CA ASP A 570 -19.09 -10.95 23.61
C ASP A 570 -20.08 -11.26 22.48
N LEU A 571 -20.26 -12.55 22.16
CA LEU A 571 -21.19 -12.98 21.13
C LEU A 571 -22.60 -12.98 21.73
N VAL A 572 -23.31 -11.87 21.54
CA VAL A 572 -24.68 -11.67 22.04
C VAL A 572 -25.69 -12.29 21.08
N LEU A 573 -26.22 -13.45 21.45
CA LEU A 573 -27.27 -14.18 20.74
C LEU A 573 -28.61 -13.45 20.84
N GLY A 574 -29.43 -13.57 19.80
CA GLY A 574 -30.80 -13.07 19.76
C GLY A 574 -31.67 -13.63 20.89
N LYS A 575 -32.44 -12.75 21.54
CA LYS A 575 -33.42 -13.17 22.55
C LYS A 575 -34.61 -13.82 21.84
N GLY A 576 -35.07 -14.96 22.33
CA GLY A 576 -36.16 -15.69 21.70
C GLY A 576 -36.20 -17.16 22.10
N THR A 577 -37.11 -17.91 21.48
CA THR A 577 -37.24 -19.35 21.70
C THR A 577 -36.83 -20.11 20.43
N TYR A 578 -35.77 -20.90 20.55
CA TYR A 578 -35.19 -21.72 19.49
C TYR A 578 -35.78 -23.13 19.60
N SER A 579 -36.60 -23.50 18.61
CA SER A 579 -37.27 -24.82 18.54
C SER A 579 -36.61 -25.76 17.52
N SER A 580 -35.36 -25.48 17.13
CA SER A 580 -34.57 -26.29 16.20
C SER A 580 -33.09 -26.07 16.48
N GLY A 581 -32.32 -27.17 16.54
CA GLY A 581 -30.88 -27.12 16.69
C GLY A 581 -30.18 -26.41 15.52
N ASP A 582 -30.66 -26.58 14.30
CA ASP A 582 -30.13 -25.87 13.13
C ASP A 582 -30.35 -24.35 13.20
N ALA A 583 -31.51 -23.92 13.71
CA ALA A 583 -31.78 -22.50 13.91
C ALA A 583 -30.82 -21.89 14.95
N LEU A 584 -30.51 -22.65 16.00
CA LEU A 584 -29.56 -22.25 17.02
C LEU A 584 -28.11 -22.23 16.49
N ALA A 585 -27.70 -23.24 15.72
CA ALA A 585 -26.39 -23.29 15.10
C ALA A 585 -26.18 -22.10 14.14
N ARG A 586 -27.20 -21.76 13.32
CA ARG A 586 -27.18 -20.59 12.45
C ARG A 586 -27.06 -19.28 13.21
N GLU A 587 -27.79 -19.12 14.31
CA GLU A 587 -27.68 -17.92 15.17
C GLU A 587 -26.23 -17.74 15.65
N ILE A 588 -25.64 -18.81 16.19
CA ILE A 588 -24.26 -18.78 16.69
C ILE A 588 -23.27 -18.49 15.54
N GLN A 589 -23.46 -19.14 14.38
CA GLN A 589 -22.65 -18.88 13.19
C GLN A 589 -22.70 -17.40 12.79
N THR A 590 -23.90 -16.81 12.69
CA THR A 590 -24.05 -15.40 12.35
C THR A 590 -23.37 -14.47 13.35
N LYS A 591 -23.35 -14.80 14.64
CA LYS A 591 -22.60 -13.98 15.61
C LYS A 591 -21.09 -14.12 15.46
N ILE A 592 -20.60 -15.30 15.12
CA ILE A 592 -19.17 -15.52 14.85
C ILE A 592 -18.75 -14.80 13.56
N ASP A 593 -19.56 -14.86 12.50
CA ASP A 593 -19.28 -14.21 11.22
C ASP A 593 -19.27 -12.68 11.32
N ASN A 594 -19.93 -12.12 12.34
CA ASN A 594 -19.94 -10.69 12.65
C ASN A 594 -18.92 -10.28 13.72
N ASP A 595 -18.15 -11.21 14.29
CA ASP A 595 -17.13 -10.90 15.29
C ASP A 595 -15.82 -10.48 14.61
N ASP A 596 -15.29 -9.32 14.96
CA ASP A 596 -14.10 -8.76 14.31
C ASP A 596 -12.83 -9.61 14.48
N ARG A 597 -12.79 -10.51 15.48
CA ARG A 597 -11.63 -11.38 15.72
C ARG A 597 -11.79 -12.76 15.10
N LEU A 598 -13.03 -13.20 14.88
CA LEU A 598 -13.33 -14.56 14.43
C LEU A 598 -13.90 -14.63 13.01
N LYS A 599 -14.40 -13.54 12.41
CA LYS A 599 -15.04 -13.53 11.08
C LYS A 599 -14.19 -14.17 9.98
N ASP A 600 -12.88 -13.92 9.98
CA ASP A 600 -11.95 -14.44 8.95
C ASP A 600 -11.40 -15.83 9.28
N ARG A 601 -11.88 -16.47 10.36
CA ARG A 601 -11.36 -17.78 10.82
C ARG A 601 -12.04 -18.98 10.16
N GLY A 602 -13.04 -18.76 9.30
CA GLY A 602 -13.72 -19.83 8.57
C GLY A 602 -14.39 -20.86 9.47
N VAL A 603 -14.97 -20.39 10.58
CA VAL A 603 -15.61 -21.24 11.60
C VAL A 603 -16.87 -21.88 11.03
N ASN A 604 -17.11 -23.14 11.39
CA ASN A 604 -18.37 -23.81 11.07
C ASN A 604 -19.06 -24.31 12.34
N VAL A 605 -20.29 -23.87 12.57
CA VAL A 605 -21.15 -24.31 13.66
C VAL A 605 -22.25 -25.21 13.10
N GLU A 606 -22.32 -26.44 13.59
CA GLU A 606 -23.33 -27.41 13.18
C GLU A 606 -24.07 -27.99 14.39
N TRP A 607 -25.35 -28.30 14.19
CA TRP A 607 -26.10 -29.14 15.12
C TRP A 607 -26.02 -30.59 14.65
N VAL A 608 -25.38 -31.45 15.44
CA VAL A 608 -25.30 -32.88 15.15
C VAL A 608 -26.49 -33.56 15.82
N SER A 609 -27.45 -33.98 15.01
CA SER A 609 -28.66 -34.66 15.47
C SER A 609 -28.40 -36.13 15.81
N LEU A 610 -28.99 -36.57 16.93
CA LEU A 610 -29.08 -37.95 17.40
C LEU A 610 -30.57 -38.30 17.58
N PRO A 611 -30.94 -39.57 17.80
CA PRO A 611 -32.32 -39.91 18.17
C PRO A 611 -32.75 -39.14 19.44
N ASP A 612 -33.78 -38.31 19.32
CA ASP A 612 -34.39 -37.46 20.38
C ASP A 612 -33.43 -36.47 21.08
N SER A 613 -32.21 -36.30 20.58
CA SER A 613 -31.14 -35.53 21.22
C SER A 613 -30.14 -35.00 20.20
N GLY A 614 -29.16 -34.23 20.63
CA GLY A 614 -28.06 -33.80 19.76
C GLY A 614 -27.06 -32.93 20.48
N TYR A 615 -26.11 -32.37 19.76
CA TYR A 615 -25.10 -31.48 20.30
C TYR A 615 -24.64 -30.44 19.28
N LEU A 616 -24.17 -29.29 19.76
CA LEU A 616 -23.47 -28.31 18.94
C LEU A 616 -22.03 -28.77 18.70
N LYS A 617 -21.58 -28.74 17.45
CA LYS A 617 -20.18 -28.92 17.07
C LYS A 617 -19.67 -27.65 16.40
N ILE A 618 -18.60 -27.10 16.96
CA ILE A 618 -17.97 -25.87 16.49
C ILE A 618 -16.59 -26.25 15.97
N THR A 619 -16.38 -26.12 14.67
CA THR A 619 -15.15 -26.52 13.98
C THR A 619 -14.38 -25.27 13.57
N SER A 620 -13.09 -25.20 13.89
CA SER A 620 -12.20 -24.14 13.40
C SER A 620 -12.04 -24.23 11.88
N GLY A 621 -11.86 -23.10 11.19
CA GLY A 621 -11.52 -23.11 9.77
C GLY A 621 -10.08 -23.53 9.49
N THR A 622 -9.20 -23.55 10.49
CA THR A 622 -7.77 -23.86 10.33
C THR A 622 -7.45 -25.33 10.57
N TYR A 623 -6.35 -25.80 10.00
CA TYR A 623 -5.82 -27.16 10.17
C TYR A 623 -4.58 -27.17 11.06
N GLY A 624 -4.32 -28.30 11.69
CA GLY A 624 -3.08 -28.52 12.43
C GLY A 624 -3.23 -28.60 13.93
N SER A 625 -2.13 -28.86 14.63
CA SER A 625 -2.10 -28.95 16.10
C SER A 625 -2.44 -27.64 16.81
N SER A 626 -2.28 -26.50 16.13
CA SER A 626 -2.71 -25.17 16.62
C SER A 626 -4.22 -24.95 16.49
N SER A 627 -4.90 -25.73 15.64
CA SER A 627 -6.34 -25.65 15.44
C SER A 627 -7.07 -26.23 16.65
N GLN A 628 -7.80 -25.38 17.37
CA GLN A 628 -8.48 -25.74 18.59
C GLN A 628 -9.59 -24.75 18.92
N VAL A 629 -10.76 -25.29 19.22
CA VAL A 629 -11.91 -24.52 19.72
C VAL A 629 -12.13 -24.81 21.18
N ARG A 630 -12.27 -23.76 21.99
CA ARG A 630 -12.66 -23.83 23.40
C ARG A 630 -13.77 -22.84 23.70
N ILE A 631 -14.58 -23.16 24.70
CA ILE A 631 -15.53 -22.23 25.28
C ILE A 631 -14.81 -21.45 26.37
N ASP A 632 -14.85 -20.12 26.29
CA ASP A 632 -14.29 -19.28 27.34
C ASP A 632 -15.34 -19.07 28.44
N THR A 633 -15.01 -19.46 29.66
CA THR A 633 -15.90 -19.40 30.83
C THR A 633 -15.53 -18.25 31.78
N SER A 634 -14.59 -17.38 31.41
CA SER A 634 -14.12 -16.24 32.21
C SER A 634 -15.06 -15.03 32.12
N ALA A 635 -16.24 -15.16 32.77
CA ALA A 635 -17.29 -14.15 32.94
C ALA A 635 -17.95 -13.59 31.65
N ALA A 636 -19.17 -13.06 31.80
CA ALA A 636 -20.16 -12.71 30.76
C ALA A 636 -20.68 -13.86 29.87
N ASN A 637 -20.03 -15.04 29.83
CA ASN A 637 -20.62 -16.20 29.18
C ASN A 637 -21.73 -16.77 30.08
N ASN A 638 -23.00 -16.65 29.68
CA ASN A 638 -24.17 -17.10 30.46
C ASN A 638 -25.08 -18.05 29.68
N ALA A 639 -24.88 -18.19 28.36
CA ALA A 639 -25.66 -19.11 27.54
C ALA A 639 -25.07 -20.54 27.49
N TYR A 640 -23.78 -20.71 27.75
CA TYR A 640 -23.09 -22.01 27.60
C TYR A 640 -23.73 -23.20 28.33
N GLN A 641 -24.47 -22.97 29.43
CA GLN A 641 -25.20 -24.03 30.13
C GLN A 641 -26.43 -24.50 29.34
N VAL A 642 -27.28 -23.57 28.91
CA VAL A 642 -28.51 -23.89 28.17
C VAL A 642 -28.22 -24.40 26.75
N LEU A 643 -27.06 -24.05 26.20
CA LEU A 643 -26.58 -24.52 24.89
C LEU A 643 -25.87 -25.88 24.94
N GLY A 644 -25.75 -26.51 26.11
CA GLY A 644 -25.05 -27.79 26.25
C GLY A 644 -23.52 -27.69 26.13
N LEU A 645 -22.93 -26.50 26.25
CA LEU A 645 -21.50 -26.26 26.04
C LEU A 645 -20.65 -26.38 27.32
N THR A 646 -21.23 -26.80 28.45
CA THR A 646 -20.50 -26.88 29.74
C THR A 646 -19.55 -28.07 29.85
N ASN A 647 -19.93 -29.21 29.27
CA ASN A 647 -19.19 -30.48 29.38
C ASN A 647 -18.71 -30.99 28.01
N GLY A 648 -18.52 -30.08 27.06
CA GLY A 648 -18.05 -30.47 25.74
C GLY A 648 -16.58 -30.89 25.74
N VAL A 649 -16.21 -31.65 24.72
CA VAL A 649 -14.88 -32.20 24.50
C VAL A 649 -14.15 -31.36 23.46
N VAL A 650 -12.93 -30.98 23.78
CA VAL A 650 -12.03 -30.32 22.83
C VAL A 650 -11.29 -31.39 22.04
N HIS A 651 -11.47 -31.40 20.73
CA HIS A 651 -10.66 -32.18 19.80
C HIS A 651 -9.68 -31.23 19.12
N ALA A 652 -8.40 -31.32 19.46
CA ALA A 652 -7.38 -30.57 18.76
C ALA A 652 -7.21 -31.13 17.34
N GLY A 653 -6.89 -30.25 16.39
CA GLY A 653 -6.47 -30.67 15.06
C GLY A 653 -5.11 -31.39 15.11
N THR A 654 -4.73 -31.97 13.99
CA THR A 654 -3.45 -32.65 13.79
C THR A 654 -2.77 -32.07 12.56
N ASP A 655 -1.46 -31.96 12.60
CA ASP A 655 -0.67 -31.56 11.43
C ASP A 655 -0.57 -32.73 10.44
N VAL A 656 -0.27 -32.41 9.18
CA VAL A 656 0.13 -33.43 8.20
C VAL A 656 1.44 -34.09 8.64
N GLU A 657 1.60 -35.39 8.42
CA GLU A 657 2.87 -36.09 8.64
C GLU A 657 3.27 -36.84 7.37
N GLY A 658 4.56 -36.84 7.03
CA GLY A 658 5.07 -37.48 5.84
C GLY A 658 6.56 -37.27 5.60
N THR A 659 7.03 -37.73 4.45
CA THR A 659 8.41 -37.60 3.96
C THR A 659 8.41 -37.10 2.52
N ILE A 660 9.46 -36.38 2.14
CA ILE A 660 9.70 -35.94 0.76
C ILE A 660 10.99 -36.61 0.29
N ASN A 661 10.96 -37.32 -0.83
CA ASN A 661 12.06 -38.08 -1.39
C ASN A 661 12.75 -39.06 -0.39
N GLY A 662 11.99 -39.55 0.59
CA GLY A 662 12.51 -40.39 1.67
C GLY A 662 13.26 -39.64 2.79
N GLU A 663 13.43 -38.33 2.68
CA GLU A 663 13.96 -37.44 3.71
C GLU A 663 12.84 -36.95 4.64
N SER A 664 13.21 -36.55 5.86
CA SER A 664 12.24 -36.10 6.86
C SER A 664 11.63 -34.76 6.47
N ALA A 665 10.35 -34.57 6.81
CA ALA A 665 9.65 -33.33 6.56
C ALA A 665 8.75 -32.97 7.75
N THR A 666 8.76 -31.69 8.11
CA THR A 666 7.96 -31.13 9.19
C THR A 666 6.60 -30.67 8.67
N GLY A 667 5.54 -31.18 9.29
CA GLY A 667 4.17 -30.74 9.06
C GLY A 667 3.74 -29.56 9.94
N LYS A 668 3.04 -28.59 9.34
CA LYS A 668 2.31 -27.53 10.04
C LYS A 668 0.98 -27.28 9.34
N GLY A 669 -0.12 -27.65 9.99
CA GLY A 669 -1.43 -27.71 9.36
C GLY A 669 -1.38 -28.61 8.13
N GLN A 670 -1.81 -28.09 6.98
CA GLN A 670 -1.76 -28.79 5.71
C GLN A 670 -0.40 -28.69 5.00
N PHE A 671 0.57 -27.96 5.54
CA PHE A 671 1.85 -27.75 4.88
C PHE A 671 2.89 -28.76 5.36
N LEU A 672 3.52 -29.46 4.43
CA LEU A 672 4.65 -30.35 4.68
C LEU A 672 5.91 -29.69 4.11
N THR A 673 6.93 -29.49 4.93
CA THR A 673 8.18 -28.80 4.54
C THR A 673 9.37 -29.71 4.81
N GLY A 674 10.22 -29.92 3.80
CA GLY A 674 11.47 -30.65 3.98
C GLY A 674 12.36 -29.95 5.02
N ASP A 675 12.94 -30.73 5.92
CA ASP A 675 13.68 -30.22 7.08
C ASP A 675 15.01 -29.55 6.67
N GLU A 676 15.52 -28.69 7.56
CA GLU A 676 16.87 -28.12 7.46
C GLU A 676 17.91 -29.24 7.48
N ASP A 677 19.01 -29.08 6.73
CA ASP A 677 20.09 -30.07 6.54
C ASP A 677 19.74 -31.28 5.65
N ASN A 678 18.55 -31.32 5.05
CA ASN A 678 18.21 -32.34 4.05
C ASN A 678 19.08 -32.16 2.79
N GLU A 679 19.58 -33.26 2.22
CA GLU A 679 20.50 -33.19 1.07
C GLU A 679 19.79 -32.73 -0.21
N THR A 680 18.48 -33.03 -0.34
CA THR A 680 17.73 -32.76 -1.58
C THR A 680 16.46 -31.95 -1.39
N THR A 681 15.80 -32.06 -0.23
CA THR A 681 14.44 -31.55 -0.04
C THR A 681 14.34 -30.35 0.90
N GLU A 682 15.47 -29.82 1.37
CA GLU A 682 15.48 -28.66 2.26
C GLU A 682 14.67 -27.50 1.66
N GLY A 683 13.70 -27.01 2.44
CA GLY A 683 12.87 -25.87 2.07
C GLY A 683 11.82 -26.14 0.97
N ILE A 684 11.72 -27.35 0.44
CA ILE A 684 10.58 -27.76 -0.40
C ILE A 684 9.34 -27.77 0.48
N LYS A 685 8.36 -26.93 0.12
CA LYS A 685 7.08 -26.82 0.83
C LYS A 685 5.95 -27.26 -0.08
N LEU A 686 5.18 -28.21 0.43
CA LEU A 686 4.00 -28.77 -0.22
C LEU A 686 2.77 -28.50 0.63
N LYS A 687 1.63 -28.25 -0.01
CA LYS A 687 0.32 -28.20 0.63
C LYS A 687 -0.43 -29.48 0.33
N ILE A 688 -0.86 -30.15 1.39
CA ILE A 688 -1.47 -31.47 1.36
C ILE A 688 -2.95 -31.33 1.71
N THR A 689 -3.82 -31.57 0.73
CA THR A 689 -5.28 -31.44 0.87
C THR A 689 -5.99 -32.77 1.12
N LEU A 690 -5.21 -33.83 1.37
CA LEU A 690 -5.73 -35.14 1.75
C LEU A 690 -6.58 -35.07 3.04
N THR A 691 -7.60 -35.91 3.07
CA THR A 691 -8.40 -36.23 4.26
C THR A 691 -8.01 -37.59 4.80
N GLN A 692 -8.31 -37.84 6.07
CA GLN A 692 -7.98 -39.12 6.71
C GLN A 692 -8.57 -40.34 5.98
N ASN A 693 -9.72 -40.18 5.32
CA ASN A 693 -10.37 -41.26 4.56
C ASN A 693 -9.65 -41.61 3.25
N GLN A 694 -8.75 -40.74 2.77
CA GLN A 694 -7.98 -40.95 1.54
C GLN A 694 -6.64 -41.65 1.79
N LEU A 695 -6.25 -41.86 3.06
CA LEU A 695 -5.07 -42.66 3.44
C LEU A 695 -5.42 -44.15 3.37
N LEU A 696 -5.17 -44.79 2.23
CA LEU A 696 -5.41 -46.21 2.03
C LEU A 696 -4.32 -47.02 2.77
N ALA A 697 -4.73 -47.97 3.62
CA ALA A 697 -3.81 -48.76 4.45
C ALA A 697 -2.86 -47.93 5.35
N GLY A 698 -3.24 -46.69 5.69
CA GLY A 698 -2.51 -45.82 6.62
C GLY A 698 -1.48 -44.90 5.98
N SER A 699 -1.33 -44.90 4.66
CA SER A 699 -0.50 -43.91 3.96
C SER A 699 -1.07 -43.54 2.59
N PHE A 700 -0.54 -42.48 2.00
CA PHE A 700 -0.74 -42.10 0.61
C PHE A 700 0.62 -41.86 -0.03
N GLU A 701 0.79 -42.32 -1.26
CA GLU A 701 2.01 -42.13 -2.04
C GLU A 701 1.70 -41.33 -3.30
N GLY A 702 2.47 -40.26 -3.53
CA GLY A 702 2.52 -39.53 -4.78
C GLY A 702 3.96 -39.25 -5.18
N SER A 703 4.14 -38.59 -6.32
CA SER A 703 5.45 -38.04 -6.71
C SER A 703 5.31 -36.59 -7.13
N ILE A 704 6.42 -35.85 -7.04
CA ILE A 704 6.57 -34.52 -7.59
C ILE A 704 7.84 -34.44 -8.44
N SER A 705 7.87 -33.58 -9.45
CA SER A 705 9.11 -33.20 -10.14
C SER A 705 9.38 -31.73 -9.89
N VAL A 706 10.51 -31.43 -9.24
CA VAL A 706 10.86 -30.08 -8.78
C VAL A 706 11.84 -29.46 -9.77
N ALA A 707 11.49 -28.28 -10.26
CA ALA A 707 12.26 -27.53 -11.24
C ALA A 707 12.69 -26.18 -10.66
N HIS A 708 13.98 -25.86 -10.80
CA HIS A 708 14.44 -24.48 -10.60
C HIS A 708 14.29 -23.68 -11.88
N GLY A 709 13.52 -22.60 -11.78
CA GLY A 709 13.26 -21.66 -12.86
C GLY A 709 14.53 -20.95 -13.32
N LEU A 710 14.49 -20.37 -14.52
CA LEU A 710 15.59 -19.60 -15.07
C LEU A 710 15.89 -18.37 -14.20
N GLY A 711 14.88 -17.82 -13.54
CA GLY A 711 15.01 -16.73 -12.58
C GLY A 711 15.93 -17.11 -11.43
N SER A 712 15.62 -18.18 -10.70
CA SER A 712 16.45 -18.65 -9.58
C SER A 712 17.85 -19.06 -10.02
N LYS A 713 17.99 -19.81 -11.14
CA LYS A 713 19.32 -20.20 -11.66
C LYS A 713 20.20 -19.01 -12.02
N LEU A 714 19.59 -17.99 -12.64
CA LEU A 714 20.29 -16.77 -13.03
C LEU A 714 20.60 -15.90 -11.81
N ASP A 715 19.68 -15.80 -10.84
CA ASP A 715 19.89 -15.05 -9.60
C ASP A 715 21.05 -15.63 -8.79
N ASN A 716 21.10 -16.96 -8.57
CA ASN A 716 22.19 -17.63 -7.86
C ASN A 716 23.55 -17.36 -8.52
N SER A 717 23.58 -17.32 -9.86
CA SER A 717 24.79 -16.99 -10.61
C SER A 717 25.19 -15.52 -10.45
N LEU A 718 24.21 -14.61 -10.43
CA LEU A 718 24.41 -13.18 -10.26
C LEU A 718 24.80 -12.83 -8.82
N GLU A 719 24.27 -13.51 -7.83
CA GLU A 719 24.61 -13.29 -6.43
C GLU A 719 26.10 -13.56 -6.19
N ASN A 720 26.63 -14.68 -6.68
CA ASN A 720 28.06 -15.00 -6.60
C ASN A 720 28.99 -13.94 -7.26
N ILE A 721 28.45 -13.12 -8.16
CA ILE A 721 29.16 -12.01 -8.80
C ILE A 721 29.01 -10.71 -8.00
N THR A 722 27.78 -10.40 -7.58
CA THR A 722 27.35 -9.10 -7.06
C THR A 722 27.44 -8.97 -5.54
N LYS A 723 27.56 -10.09 -4.81
CA LYS A 723 27.59 -10.11 -3.35
C LYS A 723 28.65 -9.14 -2.79
N SER A 724 28.22 -8.32 -1.84
CA SER A 724 28.94 -7.10 -1.45
C SER A 724 30.30 -7.34 -0.79
N ILE A 725 30.52 -8.50 -0.17
CA ILE A 725 31.72 -8.81 0.63
C ILE A 725 32.62 -9.84 -0.07
N ASP A 726 32.05 -10.98 -0.46
CA ASP A 726 32.74 -12.15 -0.98
C ASP A 726 32.43 -12.44 -2.46
N GLY A 727 31.59 -11.61 -3.09
CA GLY A 727 31.30 -11.69 -4.51
C GLY A 727 32.54 -11.51 -5.37
N SER A 728 32.48 -12.04 -6.59
CA SER A 728 33.64 -12.06 -7.50
C SER A 728 34.16 -10.66 -7.84
N ILE A 729 33.27 -9.67 -7.97
CA ILE A 729 33.67 -8.27 -8.18
C ILE A 729 34.23 -7.65 -6.89
N ALA A 730 33.55 -7.83 -5.75
CA ALA A 730 33.99 -7.31 -4.46
C ALA A 730 35.41 -7.78 -4.08
N ARG A 731 35.72 -9.05 -4.32
CA ARG A 731 37.07 -9.61 -4.13
C ARG A 731 38.11 -8.94 -5.02
N ARG A 732 37.79 -8.68 -6.28
CA ARG A 732 38.71 -8.05 -7.24
C ARG A 732 38.94 -6.57 -6.91
N THR A 733 37.89 -5.82 -6.62
CA THR A 733 37.97 -4.42 -6.16
C THR A 733 38.77 -4.31 -4.85
N SER A 734 38.54 -5.22 -3.90
CA SER A 734 39.30 -5.25 -2.64
C SER A 734 40.79 -5.54 -2.85
N ALA A 735 41.13 -6.42 -3.79
CA ALA A 735 42.53 -6.69 -4.14
C ALA A 735 43.21 -5.48 -4.79
N LEU A 736 42.52 -4.78 -5.70
CA LEU A 736 43.01 -3.55 -6.31
C LEU A 736 43.21 -2.42 -5.29
N ASN A 737 42.26 -2.23 -4.37
CA ASN A 737 42.37 -1.23 -3.30
C ASN A 737 43.58 -1.50 -2.40
N LYS A 738 43.82 -2.76 -2.01
CA LYS A 738 45.02 -3.13 -1.24
C LYS A 738 46.32 -2.87 -2.01
N GLN A 739 46.32 -3.06 -3.33
CA GLN A 739 47.47 -2.70 -4.16
C GLN A 739 47.67 -1.19 -4.21
N ILE A 740 46.60 -0.41 -4.35
CA ILE A 740 46.65 1.06 -4.32
C ILE A 740 47.21 1.54 -2.97
N GLU A 741 46.69 1.02 -1.85
CA GLU A 741 47.19 1.33 -0.51
C GLU A 741 48.70 1.03 -0.40
N SER A 742 49.13 -0.17 -0.79
CA SER A 742 50.55 -0.55 -0.75
C SER A 742 51.43 0.34 -1.64
N ILE A 743 50.94 0.81 -2.79
CA ILE A 743 51.70 1.69 -3.68
C ILE A 743 51.75 3.11 -3.10
N ASN A 744 50.67 3.60 -2.51
CA ASN A 744 50.64 4.90 -1.83
C ASN A 744 51.60 4.94 -0.62
N ASP A 745 51.70 3.84 0.13
CA ASP A 745 52.70 3.70 1.19
C ASP A 745 54.13 3.76 0.63
N GLN A 746 54.38 3.15 -0.53
CA GLN A 746 55.67 3.24 -1.21
C GLN A 746 55.98 4.67 -1.69
N ILE A 747 55.00 5.35 -2.31
CA ILE A 747 55.11 6.75 -2.74
C ILE A 747 55.51 7.61 -1.54
N SER A 748 54.80 7.49 -0.42
CA SER A 748 55.07 8.26 0.80
C SER A 748 56.50 8.06 1.31
N GLN A 749 57.00 6.82 1.32
CA GLN A 749 58.38 6.51 1.71
C GLN A 749 59.42 7.07 0.73
N TYR A 750 59.13 7.08 -0.57
CA TYR A 750 60.01 7.69 -1.56
C TYR A 750 60.04 9.21 -1.45
N GLU A 751 58.89 9.85 -1.22
CA GLU A 751 58.79 11.30 -1.05
C GLU A 751 59.53 11.77 0.20
N GLU A 752 59.43 11.06 1.33
CA GLU A 752 60.21 11.35 2.54
C GLU A 752 61.71 11.30 2.29
N ARG A 753 62.19 10.29 1.54
CA ARG A 753 63.61 10.18 1.17
C ARG A 753 64.06 11.30 0.22
N LEU A 754 63.20 11.69 -0.72
CA LEU A 754 63.46 12.80 -1.62
C LEU A 754 63.54 14.12 -0.85
N GLU A 755 62.76 14.30 0.21
CA GLU A 755 62.84 15.48 1.06
C GLU A 755 64.18 15.56 1.80
N ILE A 756 64.59 14.48 2.47
CA ILE A 756 65.91 14.41 3.12
C ILE A 756 67.03 14.67 2.11
N ARG A 757 66.91 14.10 0.91
CA ARG A 757 67.89 14.31 -0.16
C ARG A 757 67.95 15.77 -0.61
N ARG A 758 66.81 16.47 -0.66
CA ARG A 758 66.74 17.89 -0.97
C ARG A 758 67.45 18.71 0.10
N GLU A 759 67.21 18.43 1.39
CA GLU A 759 67.90 19.07 2.51
C GLU A 759 69.41 18.87 2.45
N ASP A 760 69.87 17.63 2.24
CA ASP A 760 71.30 17.31 2.09
C ASP A 760 71.94 18.10 0.94
N LEU A 761 71.24 18.26 -0.18
CA LEU A 761 71.71 19.05 -1.31
C LEU A 761 71.80 20.53 -0.94
N TYR A 762 70.77 21.09 -0.28
CA TYR A 762 70.81 22.47 0.21
C TYR A 762 72.01 22.72 1.13
N ASP A 763 72.27 21.83 2.08
CA ASP A 763 73.42 21.92 2.99
C ASP A 763 74.77 21.85 2.25
N GLN A 764 74.89 20.97 1.25
CA GLN A 764 76.11 20.86 0.43
C GLN A 764 76.35 22.13 -0.40
N PHE A 765 75.31 22.69 -1.01
CA PHE A 765 75.41 23.95 -1.74
C PHE A 765 75.72 25.13 -0.81
N LEU A 766 75.15 25.16 0.40
CA LEU A 766 75.45 26.18 1.41
C LEU A 766 76.92 26.16 1.84
N GLN A 767 77.46 24.97 2.12
CA GLN A 767 78.87 24.79 2.48
C GLN A 767 79.80 25.19 1.33
N MET A 768 79.42 24.87 0.08
CA MET A 768 80.16 25.28 -1.10
C MET A 768 80.19 26.81 -1.28
N GLU A 769 79.04 27.49 -1.10
CA GLU A 769 78.98 28.96 -1.15
C GLU A 769 79.82 29.61 -0.05
N THR A 770 79.80 29.04 1.16
CA THR A 770 80.62 29.53 2.29
C THR A 770 82.12 29.40 1.97
N LEU A 771 82.55 28.24 1.50
CA LEU A 771 83.94 28.01 1.06
C LEU A 771 84.34 28.93 -0.10
N LEU A 772 83.46 29.13 -1.09
CA LEU A 772 83.72 30.02 -2.22
C LEU A 772 83.85 31.48 -1.75
N SER A 773 83.01 31.91 -0.81
CA SER A 773 83.10 33.24 -0.19
C SER A 773 84.42 33.41 0.57
N GLU A 774 84.85 32.40 1.34
CA GLU A 774 86.15 32.39 2.01
C GLU A 774 87.32 32.45 1.02
N TYR A 775 87.27 31.68 -0.07
CA TYR A 775 88.28 31.72 -1.13
C TYR A 775 88.32 33.06 -1.85
N GLN A 776 87.17 33.66 -2.14
CA GLN A 776 87.09 35.00 -2.73
C GLN A 776 87.68 36.04 -1.77
N SER A 777 87.36 35.97 -0.49
CA SER A 777 87.93 36.88 0.53
C SER A 777 89.45 36.71 0.66
N THR A 778 89.95 35.48 0.61
CA THR A 778 91.39 35.15 0.62
C THR A 778 92.06 35.62 -0.67
N GLY A 779 91.39 35.47 -1.81
CA GLY A 779 91.83 35.97 -3.11
C GLY A 779 91.96 37.49 -3.11
N SER A 780 90.93 38.22 -2.66
CA SER A 780 90.97 39.68 -2.51
C SER A 780 92.02 40.13 -1.50
N TYR A 781 92.23 39.39 -0.41
CA TYR A 781 93.31 39.65 0.55
C TYR A 781 94.69 39.47 -0.07
N LEU A 782 94.92 38.37 -0.79
CA LEU A 782 96.16 38.09 -1.52
C LEU A 782 96.40 39.14 -2.61
N GLU A 783 95.37 39.54 -3.34
CA GLU A 783 95.43 40.59 -4.35
C GLU A 783 95.81 41.94 -3.72
N THR A 784 95.22 42.30 -2.58
CA THR A 784 95.60 43.49 -1.81
C THR A 784 97.05 43.43 -1.32
N GLN A 785 97.51 42.26 -0.85
CA GLN A 785 98.91 42.06 -0.44
C GLN A 785 99.87 42.10 -1.64
N LEU A 786 99.50 41.54 -2.78
CA LEU A 786 100.26 41.61 -4.03
C LEU A 786 100.32 43.03 -4.58
N GLU A 787 99.23 43.79 -4.54
CA GLU A 787 99.21 45.21 -4.89
C GLU A 787 100.08 46.04 -3.94
N SER A 788 100.05 45.74 -2.64
CA SER A 788 100.92 46.37 -1.65
C SER A 788 102.39 46.05 -1.89
N LEU A 789 102.72 44.79 -2.18
CA LEU A 789 104.04 44.34 -2.59
C LEU A 789 104.48 45.03 -3.89
N ASN A 790 103.63 45.11 -4.91
CA ASN A 790 103.92 45.78 -6.17
C ASN A 790 104.17 47.28 -5.97
N LYS A 791 103.37 47.96 -5.13
CA LYS A 791 103.62 49.35 -4.72
C LYS A 791 104.94 49.51 -3.98
N ASN A 792 105.29 48.59 -3.08
CA ASN A 792 106.57 48.61 -2.36
C ASN A 792 107.77 48.36 -3.29
N TRP A 793 107.66 47.42 -4.23
CA TRP A 793 108.68 47.17 -5.26
C TRP A 793 108.84 48.38 -6.20
N GLY A 794 107.74 49.04 -6.56
CA GLY A 794 107.76 50.30 -7.31
C GLY A 794 108.41 51.47 -6.57
N GLN A 795 108.40 51.48 -5.22
CA GLN A 795 109.14 52.47 -4.42
C GLN A 795 110.62 52.13 -4.27
N ILE A 796 110.99 50.85 -4.27
CA ILE A 796 112.39 50.40 -4.18
C ILE A 796 113.12 50.60 -5.52
N LEU A 797 112.44 50.40 -6.66
CA LEU A 797 113.01 50.63 -7.99
C LEU A 797 113.10 52.12 -8.38
N ASN A 798 112.44 53.02 -7.65
CA ASN A 798 112.47 54.47 -7.88
C ASN A 798 113.33 55.26 -6.86
N LYS A 799 114.28 54.58 -6.21
CA LYS A 799 115.37 55.24 -5.45
C LYS A 799 116.72 54.97 -6.12
N ASP A 800 116.91 55.64 -7.25
CA ASP A 800 118.18 56.24 -7.67
C ASP A 800 117.89 57.67 -8.13
#